data_AF-A0A8H5XSF8-F1
#
_entry.id   AF-A0A8H5XSF8-F1
#
_cell.length_a   1.000
_cell.length_b   1.000
_cell.length_c   1.000
_cell.angle_alpha   90.00
_cell.angle_beta   90.00
_cell.angle_gamma   90.00
#
_symmetry.space_group_name_H-M   'P 1'
#
loop_
_entity.id
_entity.type
_entity.pdbx_description
1 polymer ?
#
loop_
_entity_poly.entity_id
_entity_poly.type
_entity_poly.pdbx_seq_one_letter_code
_entity_poly.pdbx_strand_id
1 'polypeptide(L)'
;MESHDIYTCIWRNYSTAGLDGKVITLPIQSAGYLISGLTVLLTLAVESCWTIAAYTLHQCHVSEATDPLELQLQVLLRNVEKPTSAAWHLAKIWRAWRKYNVRHVRKLLYTGLFAIIFAAAIVPVGTIVASIASTREEVVLVLAKPRNCGYVRSNFSVSSSNDAFAASFAYTTDKAIRGRAYAKAWYRNAEASRRDPPSSFPVARLPYRNDTVPCPLKGNRCRYYAADTNDENMAIALDTGLLDTGAYLGINGPKEHMIQFRKKTTCAPTRIPDLWVPYQDGSDNFTALKAGPYEGPGNITLKFNTRIRDENVGYVTGFAVIDPGATSASLDQWQPTDPFKHDDAILTLHAILPNVVYLGPVNDPMFLASGKSKKMNLGKLTYRSDYFITSLVCLDQVQVCNQNNRKCSSLTHNSEAFRQGETDLDLNSQQLGVLKRVISALVDSTTFQSGIAPLGSTGLLASELVYNNAISPPLPDDQWIKEVTLWFQTGLSILQEQIMLFLDISAYNDTSGAFILEPVKDLPAKDRAESEWQCAAQKIPSQGQVQNFNFAAVIVIGTVSATIILLGLILEPVIGWIRKPRSKKDKEDKKEKNKRQLARDMDSLYWLLRAALLGIGVTAWNDAEGDIPVTTTGVTVQHPGKDDRECCQRFYIADS
;
A
#
# COMPACT_ATOMS: atom_id res chain seq x y z
N MET A 1 -1.32 -17.18 1.08
CA MET A 1 -1.80 -16.46 -0.12
C MET A 1 -0.66 -16.45 -1.11
N GLU A 2 -0.92 -16.89 -2.35
CA GLU A 2 0.05 -16.85 -3.43
C GLU A 2 0.47 -15.41 -3.75
N SER A 3 1.72 -15.24 -4.19
CA SER A 3 2.24 -13.95 -4.62
C SER A 3 1.54 -13.53 -5.91
N HIS A 4 0.65 -12.54 -5.84
CA HIS A 4 0.11 -11.91 -7.04
C HIS A 4 1.25 -11.30 -7.87
N ASP A 5 1.14 -11.38 -9.19
CA ASP A 5 2.11 -10.73 -10.07
C ASP A 5 2.00 -9.21 -9.92
N ILE A 6 3.14 -8.52 -9.93
CA ILE A 6 3.21 -7.07 -9.78
C ILE A 6 3.35 -6.40 -11.15
N TYR A 7 2.61 -5.33 -11.38
CA TYR A 7 2.77 -4.49 -12.57
C TYR A 7 4.01 -3.59 -12.42
N THR A 8 5.03 -3.85 -13.24
CA THR A 8 6.30 -3.12 -13.22
C THR A 8 6.39 -2.14 -14.39
N CYS A 9 5.73 -0.99 -14.28
CA CYS A 9 5.87 0.12 -15.23
C CYS A 9 5.36 1.42 -14.59
N ILE A 10 5.12 2.43 -15.42
CA ILE A 10 4.45 3.67 -15.05
C ILE A 10 2.96 3.39 -14.88
N TRP A 11 2.40 3.78 -13.75
CA TRP A 11 0.96 3.73 -13.50
C TRP A 11 0.52 4.97 -12.72
N ARG A 12 -0.80 5.14 -12.59
CA ARG A 12 -1.39 6.26 -11.86
C ARG A 12 -2.03 5.77 -10.57
N ASN A 13 -1.53 6.25 -9.44
CA ASN A 13 -2.19 6.17 -8.16
C ASN A 13 -3.26 7.26 -8.06
N TYR A 14 -4.53 6.87 -8.07
CA TYR A 14 -5.65 7.82 -7.98
C TYR A 14 -5.91 8.31 -6.55
N SER A 15 -5.22 7.78 -5.55
CA SER A 15 -5.27 8.31 -4.18
C SER A 15 -4.53 9.64 -4.03
N THR A 16 -3.61 9.97 -4.94
CA THR A 16 -2.88 11.24 -4.99
C THR A 16 -3.28 12.07 -6.22
N ALA A 17 -3.37 13.39 -6.05
CA ALA A 17 -3.85 14.30 -7.09
C ALA A 17 -2.73 14.69 -8.07
N GLY A 18 -3.12 15.12 -9.28
CA GLY A 18 -2.20 15.72 -10.25
C GLY A 18 -1.10 14.78 -10.76
N LEU A 19 0.09 15.34 -11.01
CA LEU A 19 1.27 14.63 -11.52
C LEU A 19 1.96 13.78 -10.44
N ASP A 20 1.79 14.11 -9.16
CA ASP A 20 2.28 13.31 -8.03
C ASP A 20 1.55 11.95 -7.91
N GLY A 21 0.43 11.79 -8.62
CA GLY A 21 -0.25 10.52 -8.82
C GLY A 21 0.48 9.57 -9.76
N LYS A 22 1.45 10.00 -10.56
CA LYS A 22 2.19 9.10 -11.45
C LYS A 22 3.34 8.44 -10.71
N VAL A 23 3.32 7.11 -10.67
CA VAL A 23 4.30 6.28 -9.97
C VAL A 23 4.99 5.37 -10.97
N ILE A 24 6.30 5.19 -10.83
CA ILE A 24 7.06 4.18 -11.56
C ILE A 24 7.36 3.04 -10.60
N THR A 25 6.88 1.83 -10.88
CA THR A 25 7.21 0.65 -10.09
C THR A 25 8.23 -0.20 -10.84
N LEU A 26 9.37 -0.47 -10.20
CA LEU A 26 10.46 -1.26 -10.78
C LEU A 26 10.92 -2.37 -9.83
N PRO A 27 11.36 -3.53 -10.36
CA PRO A 27 12.10 -4.52 -9.57
C PRO A 27 13.34 -3.91 -8.93
N ILE A 28 13.75 -4.40 -7.76
CA ILE A 28 14.88 -3.82 -6.99
C ILE A 28 16.18 -3.67 -7.81
N GLN A 29 16.46 -4.62 -8.71
CA GLN A 29 17.66 -4.54 -9.55
C GLN A 29 17.58 -3.36 -10.53
N SER A 30 16.46 -3.25 -11.27
CA SER A 30 16.21 -2.15 -12.21
C SER A 30 16.10 -0.80 -11.51
N ALA A 31 15.51 -0.77 -10.32
CA ALA A 31 15.46 0.40 -9.46
C ALA A 31 16.87 0.88 -9.07
N GLY A 32 17.77 -0.04 -8.76
CA GLY A 32 19.18 0.27 -8.49
C GLY A 32 19.88 0.90 -9.69
N TYR A 33 19.63 0.41 -10.91
CA TYR A 33 20.18 1.00 -12.13
C TYR A 33 19.66 2.43 -12.35
N LEU A 34 18.36 2.67 -12.12
CA LEU A 34 17.78 4.01 -12.26
C LEU A 34 18.37 4.99 -11.22
N ILE A 35 18.48 4.58 -9.95
CA ILE A 35 19.09 5.39 -8.89
C ILE A 35 20.54 5.72 -9.24
N SER A 36 21.30 4.74 -9.72
CA SER A 36 22.70 4.94 -10.10
C SER A 36 22.82 5.91 -11.27
N GLY A 37 22.00 5.74 -12.32
CA GLY A 37 21.96 6.63 -13.48
C GLY A 37 21.61 8.07 -13.12
N LEU A 38 20.56 8.28 -12.32
CA LEU A 38 20.14 9.60 -11.85
C LEU A 38 21.20 10.25 -10.95
N THR A 39 21.90 9.46 -10.12
CA THR A 39 23.00 9.95 -9.27
C THR A 39 24.17 10.47 -10.12
N VAL A 40 24.57 9.72 -11.15
CA VAL A 40 25.64 10.14 -12.07
C VAL A 40 25.23 11.41 -12.82
N LEU A 41 24.01 11.44 -13.34
CA LEU A 41 23.47 12.58 -14.10
C LEU A 41 23.40 13.86 -13.25
N LEU A 42 22.92 13.76 -12.01
CA LEU A 42 22.88 14.90 -11.09
C LEU A 42 24.29 15.34 -10.66
N THR A 43 25.22 14.40 -10.48
CA THR A 43 26.64 14.73 -10.21
C THR A 43 27.27 15.53 -11.35
N LEU A 44 27.07 15.07 -12.60
CA LEU A 44 27.55 15.78 -13.79
C LEU A 44 26.92 17.17 -13.95
N ALA A 45 25.66 17.34 -13.54
CA ALA A 45 25.01 18.65 -13.53
C ALA A 45 25.62 19.59 -12.49
N VAL A 46 25.95 19.11 -11.29
CA VAL A 46 26.67 19.91 -10.28
C VAL A 46 28.05 20.35 -10.80
N GLU A 47 28.79 19.44 -11.44
CA GLU A 47 30.07 19.77 -12.08
C GLU A 47 29.91 20.80 -13.21
N SER A 48 28.90 20.63 -14.06
CA SER A 48 28.62 21.56 -15.16
C SER A 48 28.18 22.95 -14.66
N CYS A 49 27.39 23.02 -13.59
CA CYS A 49 27.06 24.27 -12.90
C CYS A 49 28.32 24.97 -12.38
N TRP A 50 29.27 24.23 -11.81
CA TRP A 50 30.56 24.79 -11.41
C TRP A 50 31.31 25.36 -12.61
N THR A 51 31.35 24.69 -13.76
CA THR A 51 32.00 25.21 -14.98
C THR A 51 31.38 26.54 -15.43
N ILE A 52 30.05 26.64 -15.44
CA ILE A 52 29.33 27.89 -15.77
C ILE A 52 29.67 29.00 -14.78
N ALA A 53 29.72 28.67 -13.49
CA ALA A 53 30.05 29.63 -12.45
C ALA A 53 31.53 30.05 -12.50
N ALA A 54 32.44 29.12 -12.78
CA ALA A 54 33.87 29.38 -12.95
C ALA A 54 34.13 30.29 -14.16
N TYR A 55 33.40 30.09 -15.26
CA TYR A 55 33.37 31.03 -16.38
C TYR A 55 32.93 32.42 -15.92
N THR A 56 31.81 32.51 -15.19
CA THR A 56 31.27 33.80 -14.73
C THR A 56 32.21 34.52 -13.76
N LEU A 57 32.78 33.79 -12.79
CA LEU A 57 33.76 34.32 -11.83
C LEU A 57 35.04 34.77 -12.53
N HIS A 58 35.51 34.02 -13.54
CA HIS A 58 36.64 34.43 -14.37
C HIS A 58 36.34 35.78 -15.04
N GLN A 59 35.19 35.91 -15.70
CA GLN A 59 34.77 37.15 -16.38
C GLN A 59 34.60 38.34 -15.41
N CYS A 60 34.24 38.09 -14.15
CA CYS A 60 34.17 39.11 -13.10
C CYS A 60 35.54 39.54 -12.57
N HIS A 61 36.56 38.66 -12.65
CA HIS A 61 37.91 38.94 -12.18
C HIS A 61 38.81 39.58 -13.25
N VAL A 62 38.41 39.64 -14.53
CA VAL A 62 39.22 40.32 -15.55
C VAL A 62 39.21 41.84 -15.31
N SER A 63 40.38 42.41 -15.00
CA SER A 63 40.65 43.83 -14.74
C SER A 63 41.79 44.34 -15.64
N GLU A 64 41.89 45.64 -15.88
CA GLU A 64 42.97 46.27 -16.66
C GLU A 64 44.30 46.40 -15.88
N ALA A 65 44.26 46.27 -14.55
CA ALA A 65 45.45 46.20 -13.69
C ALA A 65 45.29 45.03 -12.70
N THR A 66 46.20 44.05 -12.77
CA THR A 66 45.99 42.73 -12.16
C THR A 66 47.19 42.29 -11.32
N ASP A 67 46.95 41.97 -10.05
CA ASP A 67 47.91 41.39 -9.10
C ASP A 67 48.25 39.95 -9.53
N PRO A 68 49.49 39.45 -9.37
CA PRO A 68 49.83 38.04 -9.58
C PRO A 68 48.86 37.04 -8.94
N LEU A 69 48.29 37.35 -7.77
CA LEU A 69 47.27 36.50 -7.14
C LEU A 69 45.99 36.40 -7.97
N GLU A 70 45.57 37.50 -8.59
CA GLU A 70 44.35 37.54 -9.40
C GLU A 70 44.55 36.83 -10.75
N LEU A 71 45.75 36.93 -11.34
CA LEU A 71 46.13 36.10 -12.49
C LEU A 71 46.12 34.60 -12.14
N GLN A 72 46.67 34.20 -10.98
CA GLN A 72 46.61 32.80 -10.53
C GLN A 72 45.17 32.30 -10.36
N LEU A 73 44.26 33.14 -9.85
CA LEU A 73 42.84 32.83 -9.73
C LEU A 73 42.17 32.68 -11.10
N GLN A 74 42.48 33.56 -12.06
CA GLN A 74 41.95 33.48 -13.43
C GLN A 74 42.43 32.19 -14.12
N VAL A 75 43.73 31.89 -14.05
CA VAL A 75 44.31 30.64 -14.58
C VAL A 75 43.65 29.41 -13.94
N LEU A 76 43.41 29.43 -12.63
CA LEU A 76 42.72 28.35 -11.95
C LEU A 76 41.28 28.15 -12.48
N LEU A 77 40.50 29.24 -12.55
CA LEU A 77 39.10 29.22 -12.98
C LEU A 77 38.93 28.86 -14.47
N ARG A 78 39.99 28.96 -15.27
CA ARG A 78 40.00 28.48 -16.66
C ARG A 78 40.31 26.99 -16.76
N ASN A 79 41.28 26.50 -15.99
CA ASN A 79 41.87 25.18 -16.21
C ASN A 79 41.38 24.09 -15.26
N VAL A 80 40.72 24.44 -14.15
CA VAL A 80 40.22 23.46 -13.18
C VAL A 80 38.72 23.29 -13.28
N GLU A 81 38.32 22.22 -13.95
CA GLU A 81 36.92 21.89 -14.24
C GLU A 81 36.17 21.31 -13.03
N LYS A 82 36.86 20.71 -12.06
CA LYS A 82 36.21 20.06 -10.91
C LYS A 82 36.23 20.95 -9.66
N PRO A 83 35.08 21.15 -8.97
CA PRO A 83 35.01 22.02 -7.80
C PRO A 83 35.88 21.52 -6.64
N THR A 84 35.99 20.20 -6.45
CA THR A 84 36.86 19.58 -5.44
C THR A 84 38.33 19.89 -5.68
N SER A 85 38.78 19.77 -6.93
CA SER A 85 40.13 20.14 -7.34
C SER A 85 40.37 21.64 -7.18
N ALA A 86 39.39 22.47 -7.56
CA ALA A 86 39.49 23.92 -7.42
C ALA A 86 39.65 24.34 -5.95
N ALA A 87 38.86 23.77 -5.04
CA ALA A 87 38.96 24.01 -3.60
C ALA A 87 40.36 23.65 -3.06
N TRP A 88 40.91 22.51 -3.48
CA TRP A 88 42.26 22.08 -3.09
C TRP A 88 43.36 23.02 -3.58
N HIS A 89 43.29 23.46 -4.84
CA HIS A 89 44.25 24.43 -5.39
C HIS A 89 44.11 25.81 -4.72
N LEU A 90 42.89 26.26 -4.43
CA LEU A 90 42.64 27.51 -3.69
C LEU A 90 43.24 27.45 -2.29
N ALA A 91 43.18 26.31 -1.60
CA ALA A 91 43.83 26.11 -0.31
C ALA A 91 45.37 26.21 -0.41
N LYS A 92 45.97 25.66 -1.49
CA LYS A 92 47.40 25.81 -1.76
C LYS A 92 47.79 27.27 -2.03
N ILE A 93 47.03 27.97 -2.88
CA ILE A 93 47.24 29.39 -3.18
C ILE A 93 47.14 30.20 -1.88
N TRP A 94 46.09 30.01 -1.09
CA TRP A 94 45.95 30.67 0.20
C TRP A 94 47.15 30.40 1.13
N ARG A 95 47.60 29.15 1.24
CA ARG A 95 48.76 28.79 2.08
C ARG A 95 50.04 29.47 1.61
N ALA A 96 50.25 29.60 0.29
CA ALA A 96 51.41 30.29 -0.27
C ALA A 96 51.38 31.80 0.02
N TRP A 97 50.21 32.42 -0.09
CA TRP A 97 50.05 33.87 0.04
C TRP A 97 49.73 34.36 1.47
N ARG A 98 49.42 33.48 2.43
CA ARG A 98 48.95 33.84 3.80
C ARG A 98 49.86 34.75 4.62
N LYS A 99 51.16 34.83 4.28
CA LYS A 99 52.15 35.66 4.98
C LYS A 99 52.46 36.98 4.25
N TYR A 100 51.87 37.18 3.07
CA TYR A 100 52.14 38.32 2.20
C TYR A 100 50.93 39.26 2.17
N ASN A 101 51.20 40.57 2.15
CA ASN A 101 50.17 41.59 2.22
C ASN A 101 49.65 41.91 0.80
N VAL A 102 48.77 41.06 0.29
CA VAL A 102 48.18 41.20 -1.07
C VAL A 102 46.81 41.86 -1.03
N ARG A 103 46.53 42.69 -2.03
CA ARG A 103 45.38 43.61 -2.03
C ARG A 103 44.02 42.90 -2.22
N HIS A 104 44.03 41.65 -2.71
CA HIS A 104 42.84 40.96 -3.20
C HIS A 104 42.51 39.63 -2.51
N VAL A 105 42.97 39.38 -1.28
CA VAL A 105 42.68 38.15 -0.50
C VAL A 105 41.18 37.85 -0.39
N ARG A 106 40.31 38.88 -0.35
CA ARG A 106 38.85 38.70 -0.30
C ARG A 106 38.31 37.94 -1.51
N LYS A 107 38.80 38.21 -2.73
CA LYS A 107 38.40 37.50 -3.95
C LYS A 107 38.76 36.01 -3.90
N LEU A 108 39.95 35.71 -3.36
CA LEU A 108 40.41 34.34 -3.09
C LEU A 108 39.47 33.61 -2.11
N LEU A 109 39.07 34.27 -1.02
CA LEU A 109 38.16 33.70 -0.02
C LEU A 109 36.76 33.43 -0.59
N TYR A 110 36.17 34.38 -1.34
CA TYR A 110 34.85 34.17 -1.94
C TYR A 110 34.86 33.05 -2.98
N THR A 111 35.89 33.00 -3.83
CA THR A 111 36.05 31.92 -4.83
C THR A 111 36.27 30.57 -4.15
N GLY A 112 37.06 30.53 -3.07
CA GLY A 112 37.29 29.35 -2.25
C GLY A 112 36.01 28.83 -1.59
N LEU A 113 35.25 29.74 -0.97
CA LEU A 113 33.97 29.40 -0.36
C LEU A 113 33.00 28.83 -1.40
N PHE A 114 32.93 29.44 -2.58
CA PHE A 114 32.06 28.99 -3.66
C PHE A 114 32.46 27.59 -4.17
N ALA A 115 33.76 27.33 -4.38
CA ALA A 115 34.25 26.00 -4.76
C ALA A 115 33.92 24.92 -3.71
N ILE A 116 34.04 25.26 -2.42
CA ILE A 116 33.69 24.36 -1.32
C ILE A 116 32.19 24.07 -1.30
N ILE A 117 31.32 25.05 -1.54
CA ILE A 117 29.86 24.86 -1.61
C ILE A 117 29.52 23.84 -2.70
N PHE A 118 30.08 23.99 -3.90
CA PHE A 118 29.84 23.04 -4.99
C PHE A 118 30.42 21.65 -4.70
N ALA A 119 31.61 21.57 -4.12
CA ALA A 119 32.20 20.30 -3.70
C ALA A 119 31.35 19.60 -2.63
N ALA A 120 30.81 20.34 -1.66
CA ALA A 120 29.93 19.82 -0.63
C ALA A 120 28.57 19.37 -1.19
N ALA A 121 28.06 20.05 -2.24
CA ALA A 121 26.80 19.70 -2.88
C ALA A 121 26.81 18.34 -3.59
N ILE A 122 27.99 17.80 -3.93
CA ILE A 122 28.13 16.46 -4.55
C ILE A 122 27.84 15.34 -3.53
N VAL A 123 28.19 15.54 -2.25
CA VAL A 123 28.10 14.49 -1.22
C VAL A 123 26.67 13.94 -1.03
N PRO A 124 25.61 14.76 -0.90
CA PRO A 124 24.26 14.26 -0.70
C PRO A 124 23.55 13.82 -1.99
N VAL A 125 24.18 13.87 -3.16
CA VAL A 125 23.50 13.57 -4.45
C VAL A 125 22.87 12.18 -4.44
N GLY A 126 23.61 11.16 -3.99
CA GLY A 126 23.10 9.79 -3.91
C GLY A 126 21.93 9.64 -2.94
N THR A 127 21.95 10.35 -1.81
CA THR A 127 20.85 10.28 -0.82
C THR A 127 19.61 11.03 -1.29
N ILE A 128 19.77 12.16 -1.99
CA ILE A 128 18.68 12.91 -2.62
C ILE A 128 18.00 12.08 -3.71
N VAL A 129 18.77 11.38 -4.54
CA VAL A 129 18.18 10.51 -5.58
C VAL A 129 17.50 9.30 -4.94
N ALA A 130 18.10 8.70 -3.91
CA ALA A 130 17.52 7.58 -3.20
C ALA A 130 16.21 7.93 -2.48
N SER A 131 16.04 9.16 -2.00
CA SER A 131 14.82 9.59 -1.28
C SER A 131 13.56 9.71 -2.15
N ILE A 132 13.72 9.69 -3.48
CA ILE A 132 12.62 9.71 -4.45
C ILE A 132 12.03 8.31 -4.64
N ALA A 133 12.81 7.29 -4.30
CA ALA A 133 12.38 5.91 -4.26
C ALA A 133 11.84 5.56 -2.87
N SER A 134 10.83 4.72 -2.82
CA SER A 134 10.43 4.07 -1.58
C SER A 134 11.57 3.21 -1.02
N THR A 135 11.67 3.13 0.31
CA THR A 135 12.70 2.30 0.93
C THR A 135 12.38 0.81 0.76
N ARG A 136 13.40 -0.05 0.85
CA ARG A 136 13.21 -1.51 0.66
C ARG A 136 12.43 -2.17 1.79
N GLU A 137 12.53 -1.61 3.00
CA GLU A 137 11.89 -2.13 4.22
C GLU A 137 10.45 -1.64 4.37
N GLU A 138 10.07 -0.60 3.63
CA GLU A 138 8.71 -0.05 3.63
C GLU A 138 7.76 -0.93 2.83
N VAL A 139 6.56 -1.15 3.38
CA VAL A 139 5.46 -1.78 2.66
C VAL A 139 4.87 -0.73 1.71
N VAL A 140 5.02 -0.95 0.42
CA VAL A 140 4.49 -0.06 -0.62
C VAL A 140 3.26 -0.65 -1.29
N LEU A 141 2.30 0.21 -1.63
CA LEU A 141 1.19 -0.17 -2.48
C LEU A 141 1.61 -0.10 -3.94
N VAL A 142 1.44 -1.21 -4.65
CA VAL A 142 1.80 -1.37 -6.07
C VAL A 142 0.58 -1.85 -6.83
N LEU A 143 0.55 -1.60 -8.14
CA LEU A 143 -0.54 -2.09 -8.98
C LEU A 143 -0.35 -3.59 -9.25
N ALA A 144 -1.41 -4.38 -9.03
CA ALA A 144 -1.40 -5.80 -9.36
C ALA A 144 -1.47 -5.99 -10.87
N LYS A 145 -0.80 -7.04 -11.36
CA LYS A 145 -0.92 -7.52 -12.73
C LYS A 145 -1.98 -8.62 -12.76
N PRO A 146 -3.10 -8.43 -13.47
CA PRO A 146 -4.13 -9.48 -13.55
C PRO A 146 -3.62 -10.70 -14.30
N ARG A 147 -4.11 -11.89 -13.89
CA ARG A 147 -3.91 -13.16 -14.60
C ARG A 147 -5.21 -13.61 -15.26
N ASN A 148 -6.13 -14.12 -14.47
CA ASN A 148 -7.47 -14.53 -14.90
C ASN A 148 -8.49 -13.93 -13.94
N CYS A 149 -8.75 -12.63 -14.09
CA CYS A 149 -9.68 -11.93 -13.22
C CYS A 149 -11.13 -12.37 -13.46
N GLY A 150 -11.95 -12.39 -12.42
CA GLY A 150 -13.34 -12.82 -12.54
C GLY A 150 -14.03 -13.05 -11.21
N TYR A 151 -15.23 -13.60 -11.31
CA TYR A 151 -16.06 -13.98 -10.19
C TYR A 151 -16.03 -15.49 -10.00
N VAL A 152 -16.23 -15.93 -8.76
CA VAL A 152 -16.39 -17.33 -8.44
C VAL A 152 -17.71 -17.50 -7.72
N ARG A 153 -18.53 -18.42 -8.23
CA ARG A 153 -19.83 -18.75 -7.64
C ARG A 153 -19.88 -20.23 -7.33
N SER A 154 -20.55 -20.61 -6.25
CA SER A 154 -20.80 -22.02 -5.97
C SER A 154 -21.76 -22.61 -7.02
N ASN A 155 -21.45 -23.79 -7.53
CA ASN A 155 -22.26 -24.48 -8.51
C ASN A 155 -23.33 -25.34 -7.84
N PHE A 156 -24.44 -24.72 -7.46
CA PHE A 156 -25.55 -25.42 -6.80
C PHE A 156 -26.36 -26.33 -7.73
N SER A 157 -26.12 -26.28 -9.05
CA SER A 157 -26.79 -27.17 -10.02
C SER A 157 -26.21 -28.60 -10.04
N VAL A 158 -25.00 -28.76 -9.50
CA VAL A 158 -24.30 -30.05 -9.37
C VAL A 158 -24.64 -30.71 -8.01
N SER A 159 -25.80 -30.36 -7.44
CA SER A 159 -26.33 -30.83 -6.15
C SER A 159 -26.56 -32.36 -6.04
N SER A 160 -26.10 -33.15 -7.01
CA SER A 160 -26.07 -34.60 -6.96
C SER A 160 -24.66 -35.19 -6.80
N SER A 161 -23.60 -34.37 -6.82
CA SER A 161 -22.21 -34.82 -6.61
C SER A 161 -21.77 -34.56 -5.16
N ASN A 162 -21.53 -35.63 -4.40
CA ASN A 162 -20.97 -35.54 -3.05
C ASN A 162 -19.59 -34.84 -3.06
N ASP A 163 -18.81 -35.02 -4.12
CA ASP A 163 -17.48 -34.42 -4.25
C ASP A 163 -17.56 -32.90 -4.42
N ALA A 164 -18.55 -32.41 -5.17
CA ALA A 164 -18.76 -30.97 -5.35
C ALA A 164 -19.20 -30.30 -4.04
N PHE A 165 -20.09 -30.93 -3.27
CA PHE A 165 -20.46 -30.45 -1.94
C PHE A 165 -19.27 -30.46 -0.98
N ALA A 166 -18.52 -31.56 -0.92
CA ALA A 166 -17.36 -31.69 -0.05
C ALA A 166 -16.31 -30.61 -0.34
N ALA A 167 -16.02 -30.35 -1.62
CA ALA A 167 -15.10 -29.30 -2.03
C ALA A 167 -15.60 -27.88 -1.66
N SER A 168 -16.89 -27.61 -1.85
CA SER A 168 -17.50 -26.32 -1.46
C SER A 168 -17.44 -26.07 0.06
N PHE A 169 -17.76 -27.09 0.87
CA PHE A 169 -17.64 -27.00 2.33
C PHE A 169 -16.18 -26.87 2.78
N ALA A 170 -15.27 -27.64 2.20
CA ALA A 170 -13.84 -27.54 2.51
C ALA A 170 -13.29 -26.14 2.23
N TYR A 171 -13.63 -25.56 1.07
CA TYR A 171 -13.26 -24.20 0.71
C TYR A 171 -13.82 -23.17 1.69
N THR A 172 -15.11 -23.28 2.04
CA THR A 172 -15.79 -22.34 2.93
C THR A 172 -15.19 -22.38 4.34
N THR A 173 -14.88 -23.58 4.84
CA THR A 173 -14.18 -23.78 6.11
C THR A 173 -12.77 -23.21 6.10
N ASP A 174 -11.99 -23.50 5.06
CA ASP A 174 -10.61 -23.03 4.90
C ASP A 174 -10.54 -21.50 4.77
N LYS A 175 -11.47 -20.88 4.01
CA LYS A 175 -11.68 -19.42 3.96
C LYS A 175 -11.94 -18.84 5.36
N ALA A 176 -12.86 -19.42 6.12
CA ALA A 176 -13.15 -18.96 7.48
C ALA A 176 -11.96 -19.13 8.43
N ILE A 177 -11.18 -20.21 8.32
CA ILE A 177 -9.96 -20.45 9.10
C ILE A 177 -8.92 -19.36 8.81
N ARG A 178 -8.63 -19.08 7.52
CA ARG A 178 -7.68 -18.02 7.13
C ARG A 178 -8.16 -16.65 7.56
N GLY A 179 -9.43 -16.34 7.31
CA GLY A 179 -10.06 -15.09 7.72
C GLY A 179 -9.94 -14.85 9.22
N ARG A 180 -10.23 -15.88 10.03
CA ARG A 180 -10.15 -15.82 11.50
C ARG A 180 -8.73 -15.68 11.99
N ALA A 181 -7.77 -16.38 11.38
CA ALA A 181 -6.35 -16.25 11.71
C ALA A 181 -5.86 -14.81 11.47
N TYR A 182 -6.22 -14.21 10.33
CA TYR A 182 -5.91 -12.81 10.02
C TYR A 182 -6.60 -11.85 11.00
N ALA A 183 -7.88 -12.05 11.31
CA ALA A 183 -8.62 -11.22 12.26
C ALA A 183 -7.96 -11.22 13.66
N LYS A 184 -7.52 -12.39 14.14
CA LYS A 184 -6.78 -12.49 15.41
C LYS A 184 -5.43 -11.76 15.36
N ALA A 185 -4.73 -11.80 14.23
CA ALA A 185 -3.44 -11.12 14.09
C ALA A 185 -3.59 -9.59 14.03
N TRP A 186 -4.54 -9.09 13.22
CA TRP A 186 -4.58 -7.68 12.83
C TRP A 186 -5.71 -6.84 13.45
N TYR A 187 -6.85 -7.46 13.76
CA TYR A 187 -8.00 -6.72 14.29
C TYR A 187 -8.07 -6.76 15.83
N ARG A 188 -7.61 -7.85 16.46
CA ARG A 188 -7.67 -8.01 17.93
C ARG A 188 -6.60 -7.21 18.68
N ASN A 189 -5.44 -6.96 18.06
CA ASN A 189 -4.30 -6.28 18.68
C ASN A 189 -4.09 -4.88 18.08
N ALA A 190 -4.88 -3.89 18.52
CA ALA A 190 -4.79 -2.52 18.00
C ALA A 190 -3.45 -1.81 18.28
N GLU A 191 -2.62 -2.34 19.19
CA GLU A 191 -1.38 -1.73 19.69
C GLU A 191 -0.11 -2.53 19.30
N ALA A 192 -0.20 -3.53 18.43
CA ALA A 192 0.95 -4.33 17.99
C ALA A 192 1.84 -3.62 16.94
N SER A 193 2.48 -2.56 17.39
CA SER A 193 3.87 -2.15 17.14
C SER A 193 4.77 -3.09 16.31
N ARG A 194 5.24 -2.61 15.13
CA ARG A 194 6.51 -2.92 14.40
C ARG A 194 6.94 -4.38 14.15
N ARG A 195 6.28 -5.39 14.74
CA ARG A 195 6.61 -6.82 14.69
C ARG A 195 5.59 -7.65 13.94
N ASP A 196 4.42 -7.09 13.63
CA ASP A 196 3.46 -7.77 12.79
C ASP A 196 4.03 -7.91 11.37
N PRO A 197 3.84 -9.07 10.70
CA PRO A 197 4.22 -9.23 9.30
C PRO A 197 3.56 -8.16 8.45
N PRO A 198 3.99 -7.86 7.21
CA PRO A 198 3.26 -6.96 6.33
C PRO A 198 1.82 -7.44 6.14
N SER A 199 0.85 -6.52 6.15
CA SER A 199 -0.52 -6.84 5.78
C SER A 199 -0.54 -7.39 4.35
N SER A 200 -1.32 -8.45 4.11
CA SER A 200 -1.59 -8.96 2.76
C SER A 200 -2.62 -8.12 2.00
N PHE A 201 -3.28 -7.17 2.68
CA PHE A 201 -4.31 -6.29 2.13
C PHE A 201 -3.86 -4.83 2.06
N PRO A 202 -4.46 -3.99 1.20
CA PRO A 202 -4.12 -2.57 1.04
C PRO A 202 -4.17 -1.77 2.35
N VAL A 203 -5.08 -2.12 3.24
CA VAL A 203 -5.15 -1.62 4.62
C VAL A 203 -5.21 -2.82 5.55
N ALA A 204 -4.43 -2.80 6.63
CA ALA A 204 -4.39 -3.92 7.59
C ALA A 204 -5.73 -4.18 8.31
N ARG A 205 -6.52 -3.12 8.50
CA ARG A 205 -7.82 -3.21 9.17
C ARG A 205 -8.81 -2.23 8.57
N LEU A 206 -10.03 -2.70 8.34
CA LEU A 206 -11.16 -1.83 8.04
C LEU A 206 -11.66 -1.19 9.35
N PRO A 207 -11.81 0.13 9.43
CA PRO A 207 -12.27 0.78 10.65
C PRO A 207 -13.74 0.44 10.90
N TYR A 208 -14.08 0.26 12.16
CA TYR A 208 -15.46 0.06 12.63
C TYR A 208 -15.61 0.57 14.06
N ARG A 209 -16.86 0.74 14.49
CA ARG A 209 -17.25 1.13 15.84
C ARG A 209 -18.17 0.07 16.43
N ASN A 210 -18.19 -0.02 17.75
CA ASN A 210 -19.09 -0.86 18.49
C ASN A 210 -19.99 0.01 19.37
N ASP A 211 -21.30 -0.15 19.24
CA ASP A 211 -22.30 0.59 20.01
C ASP A 211 -23.27 -0.38 20.67
N THR A 212 -23.69 -0.10 21.90
CA THR A 212 -24.78 -0.85 22.54
C THR A 212 -26.11 -0.32 22.03
N VAL A 213 -27.01 -1.23 21.65
CA VAL A 213 -28.29 -0.87 21.01
C VAL A 213 -29.46 -1.68 21.58
N PRO A 214 -30.72 -1.25 21.38
CA PRO A 214 -31.90 -2.01 21.77
C PRO A 214 -31.99 -3.38 21.10
N CYS A 215 -32.78 -4.28 21.70
CA CYS A 215 -33.02 -5.62 21.15
C CYS A 215 -33.54 -5.56 19.70
N PRO A 216 -32.89 -6.22 18.72
CA PRO A 216 -33.34 -6.20 17.34
C PRO A 216 -34.59 -7.06 17.09
N LEU A 217 -34.92 -7.97 18.01
CA LEU A 217 -36.07 -8.87 17.88
C LEU A 217 -37.36 -8.24 18.37
N LYS A 218 -38.46 -8.47 17.65
CA LYS A 218 -39.80 -8.05 18.05
C LYS A 218 -40.20 -8.64 19.41
N GLY A 219 -40.91 -7.86 20.22
CA GLY A 219 -41.40 -8.30 21.53
C GLY A 219 -40.32 -8.44 22.61
N ASN A 220 -39.16 -7.80 22.43
CA ASN A 220 -38.05 -7.77 23.38
C ASN A 220 -37.58 -9.16 23.83
N ARG A 221 -37.42 -10.05 22.85
CA ARG A 221 -37.04 -11.46 23.04
C ARG A 221 -35.52 -11.66 23.19
N CYS A 222 -34.81 -10.65 23.67
CA CYS A 222 -33.38 -10.70 23.97
C CYS A 222 -33.14 -10.94 25.47
N ARG A 223 -31.96 -11.43 25.83
CA ARG A 223 -31.46 -11.39 27.22
C ARG A 223 -30.76 -10.05 27.44
N TYR A 224 -30.75 -9.56 28.68
CA TYR A 224 -30.02 -8.34 29.04
C TYR A 224 -28.53 -8.46 28.69
N TYR A 225 -27.93 -7.33 28.32
CA TYR A 225 -26.56 -7.21 27.85
C TYR A 225 -25.53 -7.69 28.89
N ALA A 226 -25.82 -7.44 30.17
CA ALA A 226 -25.14 -7.99 31.34
C ALA A 226 -26.19 -8.43 32.37
N ALA A 227 -25.86 -9.37 33.24
CA ALA A 227 -26.80 -9.95 34.22
C ALA A 227 -27.39 -8.95 35.25
N ASP A 228 -26.94 -7.69 35.27
CA ASP A 228 -27.23 -6.72 36.34
C ASP A 228 -27.53 -5.29 35.88
N THR A 229 -27.84 -5.05 34.59
CA THR A 229 -28.26 -3.71 34.14
C THR A 229 -29.72 -3.70 33.69
N ASN A 230 -30.53 -2.81 34.27
CA ASN A 230 -31.84 -2.39 33.77
C ASN A 230 -31.73 -1.57 32.46
N ASP A 231 -30.66 -1.78 31.69
CA ASP A 231 -30.42 -1.04 30.45
C ASP A 231 -31.39 -1.52 29.38
N GLU A 232 -31.97 -0.56 28.66
CA GLU A 232 -32.78 -0.80 27.46
C GLU A 232 -31.95 -1.43 26.32
N ASN A 233 -30.63 -1.36 26.42
CA ASN A 233 -29.68 -1.90 25.45
C ASN A 233 -29.37 -3.38 25.75
N MET A 234 -29.70 -4.26 24.81
CA MET A 234 -29.58 -5.72 24.93
C MET A 234 -28.78 -6.34 23.77
N ALA A 235 -28.36 -5.51 22.82
CA ALA A 235 -27.61 -5.89 21.63
C ALA A 235 -26.33 -5.08 21.51
N ILE A 236 -25.41 -5.60 20.69
CA ILE A 236 -24.26 -4.84 20.19
C ILE A 236 -24.38 -4.66 18.68
N ALA A 237 -24.13 -3.45 18.21
CA ALA A 237 -24.01 -3.12 16.80
C ALA A 237 -22.55 -2.85 16.45
N LEU A 238 -22.05 -3.55 15.44
CA LEU A 238 -20.71 -3.41 14.89
C LEU A 238 -20.85 -2.76 13.51
N ASP A 239 -20.29 -1.56 13.34
CA ASP A 239 -20.58 -0.71 12.19
C ASP A 239 -19.30 -0.11 11.60
N THR A 240 -19.05 -0.37 10.32
CA THR A 240 -17.88 0.20 9.62
C THR A 240 -18.00 1.71 9.36
N GLY A 241 -19.22 2.25 9.41
CA GLY A 241 -19.54 3.50 8.73
C GLY A 241 -19.34 3.39 7.22
N LEU A 242 -19.36 4.52 6.52
CA LEU A 242 -19.12 4.57 5.07
C LEU A 242 -17.62 4.47 4.75
N LEU A 243 -17.22 3.36 4.15
CA LEU A 243 -15.87 3.09 3.67
C LEU A 243 -15.78 3.32 2.16
N ASP A 244 -14.79 4.11 1.75
CA ASP A 244 -14.44 4.32 0.35
C ASP A 244 -13.70 3.11 -0.24
N THR A 245 -14.19 2.60 -1.36
CA THR A 245 -13.64 1.38 -1.99
C THR A 245 -12.19 1.56 -2.46
N GLY A 246 -11.80 2.75 -2.89
CA GLY A 246 -10.44 3.01 -3.37
C GLY A 246 -9.42 3.22 -2.25
N ALA A 247 -9.87 3.79 -1.12
CA ALA A 247 -9.05 3.99 0.07
C ALA A 247 -8.86 2.68 0.86
N TYR A 248 -9.93 1.92 1.10
CA TYR A 248 -9.92 0.81 2.04
C TYR A 248 -9.79 -0.58 1.39
N LEU A 249 -10.33 -0.77 0.19
CA LEU A 249 -10.24 -2.04 -0.55
C LEU A 249 -9.16 -2.02 -1.64
N GLY A 250 -8.52 -0.87 -1.85
CA GLY A 250 -7.40 -0.70 -2.79
C GLY A 250 -7.78 -0.69 -4.27
N ILE A 251 -9.05 -0.55 -4.62
CA ILE A 251 -9.48 -0.41 -6.01
C ILE A 251 -8.94 0.92 -6.58
N ASN A 252 -8.10 0.85 -7.61
CA ASN A 252 -7.38 2.00 -8.14
C ASN A 252 -8.07 2.60 -9.35
N GLY A 253 -8.92 3.60 -9.14
CA GLY A 253 -9.54 4.35 -10.23
C GLY A 253 -9.87 5.79 -9.83
N PRO A 254 -10.28 6.62 -10.80
CA PRO A 254 -10.81 7.95 -10.53
C PRO A 254 -11.90 7.94 -9.45
N LYS A 255 -11.99 9.00 -8.65
CA LYS A 255 -13.02 9.12 -7.59
C LYS A 255 -14.44 8.98 -8.14
N GLU A 256 -14.67 9.46 -9.36
CA GLU A 256 -15.96 9.34 -10.08
C GLU A 256 -16.39 7.89 -10.35
N HIS A 257 -15.46 6.92 -10.34
CA HIS A 257 -15.75 5.50 -10.50
C HIS A 257 -15.90 4.78 -9.15
N MET A 258 -15.59 5.43 -8.04
CA MET A 258 -15.64 4.82 -6.71
C MET A 258 -17.03 4.93 -6.10
N ILE A 259 -17.32 3.99 -5.20
CA ILE A 259 -18.51 4.00 -4.35
C ILE A 259 -18.06 3.96 -2.88
N GLN A 260 -19.00 4.22 -1.98
CA GLN A 260 -18.82 3.95 -0.56
C GLN A 260 -19.73 2.82 -0.13
N PHE A 261 -19.27 1.96 0.77
CA PHE A 261 -20.09 0.90 1.35
C PHE A 261 -20.01 0.93 2.87
N ARG A 262 -21.06 0.48 3.53
CA ARG A 262 -21.12 0.29 4.97
C ARG A 262 -21.61 -1.12 5.25
N LYS A 263 -20.96 -1.79 6.19
CA LYS A 263 -21.42 -3.04 6.76
C LYS A 263 -21.79 -2.80 8.22
N LYS A 264 -22.99 -3.21 8.60
CA LYS A 264 -23.47 -3.17 9.99
C LYS A 264 -23.97 -4.55 10.38
N THR A 265 -23.49 -5.05 11.51
CA THR A 265 -23.93 -6.31 12.09
C THR A 265 -24.47 -6.05 13.50
N THR A 266 -25.73 -6.41 13.76
CA THR A 266 -26.35 -6.24 15.08
C THR A 266 -26.65 -7.60 15.70
N CYS A 267 -26.08 -7.90 16.86
CA CYS A 267 -26.22 -9.20 17.51
C CYS A 267 -26.76 -9.10 18.94
N ALA A 268 -27.58 -10.08 19.34
CA ALA A 268 -28.10 -10.21 20.71
C ALA A 268 -28.29 -11.69 21.13
N PRO A 269 -27.95 -12.04 22.39
CA PRO A 269 -28.41 -13.27 23.02
C PRO A 269 -29.94 -13.29 23.14
N THR A 270 -30.57 -14.41 22.82
CA THR A 270 -32.03 -14.53 22.79
C THR A 270 -32.62 -15.12 24.08
N ARG A 271 -33.86 -14.73 24.39
CA ARG A 271 -34.68 -15.23 25.48
C ARG A 271 -35.99 -15.81 24.93
N ILE A 272 -35.91 -17.06 24.47
CA ILE A 272 -36.99 -17.77 23.77
C ILE A 272 -37.27 -19.17 24.36
N PRO A 273 -37.38 -19.33 25.70
CA PRO A 273 -37.55 -20.65 26.31
C PRO A 273 -38.83 -21.37 25.84
N ASP A 274 -39.85 -20.62 25.46
CA ASP A 274 -41.13 -21.11 24.94
C ASP A 274 -41.03 -21.73 23.53
N LEU A 275 -39.99 -21.39 22.75
CA LEU A 275 -39.78 -21.92 21.40
C LEU A 275 -38.94 -23.20 21.40
N TRP A 276 -38.21 -23.49 22.47
CA TRP A 276 -37.46 -24.73 22.64
C TRP A 276 -38.35 -25.79 23.27
N VAL A 277 -38.81 -26.74 22.46
CA VAL A 277 -39.77 -27.77 22.88
C VAL A 277 -39.17 -29.17 22.82
N PRO A 278 -39.62 -30.10 23.68
CA PRO A 278 -39.33 -31.52 23.50
C PRO A 278 -39.87 -32.00 22.15
N TYR A 279 -39.09 -32.82 21.45
CA TYR A 279 -39.47 -33.44 20.19
C TYR A 279 -39.01 -34.89 20.19
N GLN A 280 -39.87 -35.82 19.78
CA GLN A 280 -39.52 -37.24 19.66
C GLN A 280 -39.49 -37.62 18.18
N ASP A 281 -38.40 -38.25 17.78
CA ASP A 281 -38.19 -38.77 16.43
C ASP A 281 -37.80 -40.24 16.56
N GLY A 282 -38.77 -41.13 16.35
CA GLY A 282 -38.60 -42.56 16.66
C GLY A 282 -38.35 -42.81 18.16
N SER A 283 -37.22 -43.45 18.48
CA SER A 283 -36.80 -43.78 19.86
C SER A 283 -35.91 -42.73 20.51
N ASP A 284 -35.55 -41.67 19.78
CA ASP A 284 -34.63 -40.65 20.24
C ASP A 284 -35.38 -39.38 20.69
N ASN A 285 -34.92 -38.83 21.81
CA ASN A 285 -35.46 -37.60 22.39
C ASN A 285 -34.61 -36.41 21.95
N PHE A 286 -35.25 -35.41 21.36
CA PHE A 286 -34.66 -34.16 20.92
C PHE A 286 -35.22 -32.97 21.69
N THR A 287 -34.44 -31.89 21.72
CA THR A 287 -34.97 -30.55 21.97
C THR A 287 -34.96 -29.81 20.63
N ALA A 288 -36.14 -29.35 20.20
CA ALA A 288 -36.34 -28.71 18.91
C ALA A 288 -36.72 -27.23 19.06
N LEU A 289 -36.20 -26.39 18.16
CA LEU A 289 -36.59 -25.00 18.03
C LEU A 289 -37.79 -24.89 17.08
N LYS A 290 -38.89 -24.30 17.55
CA LYS A 290 -40.05 -23.93 16.74
C LYS A 290 -39.98 -22.46 16.36
N ALA A 291 -39.17 -22.11 15.38
CA ALA A 291 -39.02 -20.74 14.87
C ALA A 291 -39.36 -20.66 13.36
N GLY A 292 -40.16 -21.60 12.86
CA GLY A 292 -40.56 -21.69 11.46
C GLY A 292 -39.92 -22.87 10.71
N PRO A 293 -40.57 -23.37 9.64
CA PRO A 293 -40.14 -24.54 8.88
C PRO A 293 -38.97 -24.23 7.93
N TYR A 294 -38.23 -25.27 7.57
CA TYR A 294 -37.58 -25.38 6.25
C TYR A 294 -38.62 -25.97 5.28
N GLU A 295 -38.65 -25.57 3.99
CA GLU A 295 -39.72 -25.99 3.04
C GLU A 295 -40.09 -27.49 3.16
N GLY A 296 -41.27 -27.78 3.73
CA GLY A 296 -41.74 -29.14 4.03
C GLY A 296 -42.75 -29.20 5.20
N PRO A 297 -43.37 -30.37 5.47
CA PRO A 297 -44.34 -30.50 6.56
C PRO A 297 -43.61 -30.64 7.92
N GLY A 298 -43.30 -29.53 8.56
CA GLY A 298 -42.78 -29.55 9.93
C GLY A 298 -42.38 -28.17 10.45
N ASN A 299 -42.98 -27.71 11.55
CA ASN A 299 -42.67 -26.40 12.16
C ASN A 299 -41.41 -26.46 13.06
N ILE A 300 -40.30 -27.01 12.55
CA ILE A 300 -39.05 -27.19 13.30
C ILE A 300 -37.89 -26.56 12.51
N THR A 301 -37.13 -25.71 13.19
CA THR A 301 -35.97 -25.00 12.63
C THR A 301 -34.66 -25.73 12.94
N LEU A 302 -34.47 -26.13 14.21
CA LEU A 302 -33.28 -26.84 14.68
C LEU A 302 -33.70 -27.97 15.60
N LYS A 303 -32.97 -29.08 15.63
CA LYS A 303 -33.15 -30.16 16.62
C LYS A 303 -31.81 -30.66 17.12
N PHE A 304 -31.72 -30.86 18.44
CA PHE A 304 -30.53 -31.40 19.08
C PHE A 304 -30.89 -32.62 19.91
N ASN A 305 -30.12 -33.70 19.76
CA ASN A 305 -30.35 -34.93 20.51
C ASN A 305 -30.00 -34.69 21.99
N THR A 306 -30.89 -35.08 22.89
CA THR A 306 -30.71 -34.90 24.34
C THR A 306 -29.62 -35.80 24.93
N ARG A 307 -29.23 -36.89 24.25
CA ARG A 307 -28.12 -37.78 24.65
C ARG A 307 -26.75 -37.11 24.65
N ILE A 308 -26.58 -36.02 23.89
CA ILE A 308 -25.32 -35.25 23.82
C ILE A 308 -24.83 -34.83 25.22
N ARG A 309 -25.73 -34.62 26.17
CA ARG A 309 -25.40 -34.26 27.56
C ARG A 309 -24.58 -35.33 28.30
N ASP A 310 -24.70 -36.58 27.88
CA ASP A 310 -24.02 -37.71 28.50
C ASP A 310 -22.73 -38.08 27.73
N GLU A 311 -22.48 -37.42 26.59
CA GLU A 311 -21.29 -37.60 25.78
C GLU A 311 -20.18 -36.61 26.15
N ASN A 312 -18.93 -37.00 25.94
CA ASN A 312 -17.76 -36.14 26.22
C ASN A 312 -17.44 -35.23 25.02
N VAL A 313 -18.42 -34.43 24.61
CA VAL A 313 -18.34 -33.47 23.51
C VAL A 313 -18.48 -32.06 24.09
N GLY A 314 -17.54 -31.15 23.84
CA GLY A 314 -17.46 -29.85 24.51
C GLY A 314 -18.59 -28.90 24.16
N TYR A 315 -18.33 -27.90 23.32
CA TYR A 315 -19.42 -27.09 22.75
C TYR A 315 -19.96 -27.78 21.51
N VAL A 316 -21.29 -27.99 21.47
CA VAL A 316 -21.99 -28.38 20.24
C VAL A 316 -22.72 -27.15 19.72
N THR A 317 -22.76 -26.99 18.41
CA THR A 317 -23.28 -25.77 17.77
C THR A 317 -24.24 -26.11 16.64
N GLY A 318 -25.20 -25.22 16.38
CA GLY A 318 -26.03 -25.25 15.18
C GLY A 318 -26.36 -23.85 14.73
N PHE A 319 -26.94 -23.74 13.53
CA PHE A 319 -27.29 -22.44 12.96
C PHE A 319 -28.51 -22.55 12.05
N ALA A 320 -29.23 -21.45 11.91
CA ALA A 320 -30.23 -21.25 10.86
C ALA A 320 -30.00 -19.88 10.24
N VAL A 321 -30.16 -19.76 8.91
CA VAL A 321 -29.92 -18.51 8.18
C VAL A 321 -31.05 -18.26 7.19
N ILE A 322 -31.39 -16.99 7.01
CA ILE A 322 -32.34 -16.53 6.01
C ILE A 322 -31.83 -15.23 5.38
N ASP A 323 -31.71 -15.24 4.06
CA ASP A 323 -31.54 -14.05 3.23
C ASP A 323 -32.88 -13.78 2.52
N PRO A 324 -33.61 -12.71 2.87
CA PRO A 324 -34.93 -12.39 2.31
C PRO A 324 -34.93 -12.24 0.78
N GLY A 325 -33.79 -11.89 0.18
CA GLY A 325 -33.68 -11.69 -1.27
C GLY A 325 -32.95 -12.81 -2.00
N ALA A 326 -32.68 -13.95 -1.36
CA ALA A 326 -32.13 -15.12 -2.05
C ALA A 326 -33.23 -15.81 -2.87
N THR A 327 -33.08 -15.81 -4.19
CA THR A 327 -33.95 -16.54 -5.13
C THR A 327 -33.35 -17.92 -5.44
N SER A 328 -33.56 -18.91 -4.57
CA SER A 328 -33.27 -20.31 -4.93
C SER A 328 -34.54 -21.14 -4.90
N ALA A 329 -34.95 -21.61 -6.08
CA ALA A 329 -36.01 -22.59 -6.30
C ALA A 329 -35.61 -24.04 -5.91
N SER A 330 -34.59 -24.19 -5.06
CA SER A 330 -34.12 -25.48 -4.56
C SER A 330 -34.27 -25.50 -3.04
N LEU A 331 -35.42 -26.00 -2.61
CA LEU A 331 -35.80 -26.65 -1.34
C LEU A 331 -34.78 -26.54 -0.18
N ASP A 332 -35.29 -26.14 1.00
CA ASP A 332 -34.60 -25.93 2.30
C ASP A 332 -34.19 -24.49 2.66
N GLN A 333 -35.01 -23.48 2.33
CA GLN A 333 -34.88 -22.15 2.93
C GLN A 333 -35.68 -22.06 4.23
N TRP A 334 -35.06 -21.59 5.32
CA TRP A 334 -35.77 -21.35 6.58
C TRP A 334 -36.78 -20.21 6.43
N GLN A 335 -38.05 -20.47 6.76
CA GLN A 335 -39.11 -19.48 6.76
C GLN A 335 -39.37 -19.01 8.20
N PRO A 336 -38.72 -17.92 8.67
CA PRO A 336 -38.81 -17.50 10.06
C PRO A 336 -40.22 -17.02 10.44
N THR A 337 -40.68 -17.41 11.61
CA THR A 337 -41.85 -16.79 12.26
C THR A 337 -41.42 -15.64 13.17
N ASP A 338 -42.37 -14.79 13.60
CA ASP A 338 -42.08 -13.82 14.66
C ASP A 338 -41.50 -14.55 15.90
N PRO A 339 -40.48 -14.00 16.57
CA PRO A 339 -39.93 -12.64 16.43
C PRO A 339 -38.80 -12.51 15.38
N PHE A 340 -38.47 -13.55 14.61
CA PHE A 340 -37.31 -13.60 13.72
C PHE A 340 -37.57 -13.10 12.30
N LYS A 341 -38.77 -12.58 12.01
CA LYS A 341 -39.09 -12.09 10.67
C LYS A 341 -38.52 -10.68 10.44
N HIS A 342 -37.54 -10.58 9.55
CA HIS A 342 -36.89 -9.34 9.10
C HIS A 342 -36.80 -9.31 7.58
N ASP A 343 -37.10 -8.16 6.96
CA ASP A 343 -37.06 -7.98 5.50
C ASP A 343 -35.82 -7.17 5.06
N ASP A 344 -35.16 -6.48 6.00
CA ASP A 344 -34.07 -5.53 5.78
C ASP A 344 -32.69 -6.04 6.23
N ALA A 345 -32.56 -7.34 6.52
CA ALA A 345 -31.30 -7.92 7.00
C ALA A 345 -31.21 -9.41 6.67
N ILE A 346 -29.98 -9.89 6.50
CA ILE A 346 -29.72 -11.33 6.57
C ILE A 346 -29.70 -11.72 8.05
N LEU A 347 -30.59 -12.60 8.45
CA LEU A 347 -30.67 -13.06 9.83
C LEU A 347 -29.97 -14.40 9.97
N THR A 348 -29.04 -14.48 10.93
CA THR A 348 -28.42 -15.74 11.35
C THR A 348 -28.74 -16.01 12.80
N LEU A 349 -29.38 -17.15 13.08
CA LEU A 349 -29.55 -17.68 14.42
C LEU A 349 -28.42 -18.67 14.69
N HIS A 350 -27.68 -18.43 15.76
CA HIS A 350 -26.61 -19.27 16.24
C HIS A 350 -27.07 -19.96 17.52
N ALA A 351 -27.10 -21.30 17.54
CA ALA A 351 -27.43 -22.11 18.70
C ALA A 351 -26.17 -22.77 19.27
N ILE A 352 -26.04 -22.75 20.59
CA ILE A 352 -24.92 -23.35 21.31
C ILE A 352 -25.45 -24.22 22.42
N LEU A 353 -24.89 -25.41 22.51
CA LEU A 353 -25.08 -26.37 23.57
C LEU A 353 -23.79 -26.41 24.38
N PRO A 354 -23.73 -25.69 25.52
CA PRO A 354 -22.57 -25.70 26.39
C PRO A 354 -22.53 -27.00 27.20
N ASN A 355 -21.96 -28.06 26.62
CA ASN A 355 -21.73 -29.34 27.31
C ASN A 355 -20.34 -29.38 27.98
N VAL A 356 -19.92 -28.24 28.50
CA VAL A 356 -18.67 -28.07 29.27
C VAL A 356 -18.96 -27.76 30.73
N VAL A 357 -17.95 -27.96 31.57
CA VAL A 357 -17.98 -27.70 33.00
C VAL A 357 -16.98 -26.60 33.33
N TYR A 358 -17.42 -25.55 34.01
CA TYR A 358 -16.59 -24.42 34.40
C TYR A 358 -16.01 -24.58 35.81
N LEU A 359 -14.77 -24.15 35.99
CA LEU A 359 -14.08 -24.14 37.29
C LEU A 359 -14.48 -22.96 38.20
N GLY A 360 -15.36 -22.07 37.71
CA GLY A 360 -15.93 -20.96 38.45
C GLY A 360 -17.30 -20.56 37.86
N PRO A 361 -18.07 -19.69 38.54
CA PRO A 361 -19.33 -19.19 38.00
C PRO A 361 -19.09 -18.33 36.75
N VAL A 362 -20.08 -18.31 35.85
CA VAL A 362 -20.06 -17.51 34.61
C VAL A 362 -21.35 -16.70 34.53
N ASN A 363 -21.25 -15.37 34.44
CA ASN A 363 -22.40 -14.46 34.36
C ASN A 363 -22.71 -13.96 32.94
N ASP A 364 -21.95 -14.41 31.95
CA ASP A 364 -22.20 -14.11 30.54
C ASP A 364 -23.61 -14.59 30.10
N PRO A 365 -24.45 -13.74 29.47
CA PRO A 365 -25.82 -14.10 29.08
C PRO A 365 -25.96 -15.32 28.16
N MET A 366 -24.94 -15.61 27.36
CA MET A 366 -24.88 -16.70 26.38
C MET A 366 -24.27 -17.97 26.98
N PHE A 367 -23.33 -17.84 27.91
CA PHE A 367 -22.63 -18.95 28.57
C PHE A 367 -23.01 -19.16 30.05
N LEU A 368 -24.11 -18.53 30.50
CA LEU A 368 -24.52 -18.44 31.91
C LEU A 368 -24.42 -19.78 32.66
N ALA A 369 -23.69 -19.76 33.77
CA ALA A 369 -23.52 -20.85 34.72
C ALA A 369 -23.50 -20.29 36.15
N SER A 370 -24.68 -20.05 36.72
CA SER A 370 -24.86 -19.33 38.00
C SER A 370 -24.71 -20.21 39.24
N GLY A 371 -24.45 -21.51 39.06
CA GLY A 371 -24.23 -22.45 40.17
C GLY A 371 -25.49 -23.10 40.72
N LYS A 372 -26.63 -23.02 40.02
CA LYS A 372 -27.78 -23.91 40.26
C LYS A 372 -27.47 -25.37 39.89
N SER A 373 -26.53 -25.59 38.97
CA SER A 373 -26.05 -26.90 38.51
C SER A 373 -24.62 -27.16 38.99
N LYS A 374 -24.44 -27.26 40.32
CA LYS A 374 -23.15 -27.57 40.96
C LYS A 374 -22.93 -29.07 41.00
N LYS A 375 -21.76 -29.54 40.56
CA LYS A 375 -21.29 -30.91 40.85
C LYS A 375 -19.89 -30.88 41.44
N MET A 376 -19.63 -31.83 42.33
CA MET A 376 -18.27 -32.13 42.77
C MET A 376 -17.62 -32.99 41.70
N ASN A 377 -16.50 -32.55 41.14
CA ASN A 377 -15.69 -33.35 40.23
C ASN A 377 -14.22 -33.20 40.63
N LEU A 378 -13.51 -34.32 40.83
CA LEU A 378 -12.11 -34.34 41.29
C LEU A 378 -11.86 -33.47 42.55
N GLY A 379 -12.81 -33.46 43.50
CA GLY A 379 -12.70 -32.69 44.75
C GLY A 379 -12.81 -31.17 44.60
N LYS A 380 -13.16 -30.66 43.41
CA LYS A 380 -13.41 -29.24 43.15
C LYS A 380 -14.88 -28.98 42.83
N LEU A 381 -15.35 -27.82 43.28
CA LEU A 381 -16.67 -27.32 42.90
C LEU A 381 -16.66 -26.91 41.43
N THR A 382 -17.63 -27.41 40.68
CA THR A 382 -17.76 -27.10 39.26
C THR A 382 -19.15 -26.61 38.89
N TYR A 383 -19.23 -25.76 37.87
CA TYR A 383 -20.43 -25.06 37.43
C TYR A 383 -20.81 -25.54 36.03
N ARG A 384 -22.05 -26.01 35.85
CA ARG A 384 -22.61 -26.28 34.52
C ARG A 384 -23.51 -25.13 34.08
N SER A 385 -23.73 -25.03 32.77
CA SER A 385 -24.66 -24.06 32.21
C SER A 385 -26.07 -24.25 32.78
N ASP A 386 -26.76 -23.13 32.96
CA ASP A 386 -28.13 -23.08 33.46
C ASP A 386 -29.16 -23.50 32.40
N TYR A 387 -28.78 -23.48 31.12
CA TYR A 387 -29.64 -23.80 29.99
C TYR A 387 -29.04 -24.93 29.17
N PHE A 388 -29.87 -25.86 28.70
CA PHE A 388 -29.42 -26.93 27.80
C PHE A 388 -28.97 -26.39 26.44
N ILE A 389 -29.69 -25.39 25.92
CA ILE A 389 -29.38 -24.68 24.68
C ILE A 389 -29.46 -23.19 24.96
N THR A 390 -28.46 -22.45 24.53
CA THR A 390 -28.51 -20.99 24.40
C THR A 390 -28.46 -20.63 22.93
N SER A 391 -28.96 -19.45 22.58
CA SER A 391 -28.91 -18.98 21.20
C SER A 391 -28.76 -17.48 21.15
N LEU A 392 -28.13 -17.00 20.09
CA LEU A 392 -28.02 -15.60 19.76
C LEU A 392 -28.44 -15.40 18.29
N VAL A 393 -28.94 -14.21 18.01
CA VAL A 393 -29.25 -13.77 16.65
C VAL A 393 -28.26 -12.69 16.21
N CYS A 394 -27.91 -12.68 14.93
CA CYS A 394 -27.17 -11.61 14.28
C CYS A 394 -27.90 -11.17 13.00
N LEU A 395 -28.03 -9.86 12.81
CA LEU A 395 -28.57 -9.22 11.62
C LEU A 395 -27.42 -8.57 10.85
N ASP A 396 -27.12 -9.07 9.66
CA ASP A 396 -26.16 -8.45 8.74
C ASP A 396 -26.89 -7.54 7.75
N GLN A 397 -26.48 -6.27 7.74
CA GLN A 397 -27.00 -5.25 6.84
C GLN A 397 -25.86 -4.52 6.13
N VAL A 398 -26.14 -4.07 4.93
CA VAL A 398 -25.22 -3.31 4.09
C VAL A 398 -25.91 -2.07 3.54
N GLN A 399 -25.11 -1.06 3.25
CA GLN A 399 -25.55 0.17 2.60
C GLN A 399 -24.49 0.58 1.57
N VAL A 400 -24.92 0.99 0.39
CA VAL A 400 -24.03 1.48 -0.66
C VAL A 400 -24.41 2.91 -1.02
N CYS A 401 -23.40 3.75 -1.25
CA CYS A 401 -23.58 5.14 -1.62
C CYS A 401 -22.79 5.51 -2.87
N ASN A 402 -23.43 6.30 -3.73
CA ASN A 402 -22.77 6.96 -4.84
C ASN A 402 -22.05 8.22 -4.32
N GLN A 403 -20.73 8.24 -4.44
CA GLN A 403 -19.90 9.34 -3.94
C GLN A 403 -20.12 10.65 -4.70
N ASN A 404 -20.57 10.58 -5.96
CA ASN A 404 -20.72 11.73 -6.85
C ASN A 404 -21.95 12.59 -6.51
N ASN A 405 -23.07 11.95 -6.17
CA ASN A 405 -24.35 12.61 -5.89
C ASN A 405 -24.80 12.48 -4.43
N ARG A 406 -24.06 11.72 -3.60
CA ARG A 406 -24.36 11.43 -2.18
C ARG A 406 -25.67 10.69 -1.94
N LYS A 407 -26.25 10.05 -2.96
CA LYS A 407 -27.39 9.14 -2.80
C LYS A 407 -26.89 7.82 -2.20
N CYS A 408 -27.66 7.28 -1.27
CA CYS A 408 -27.36 6.02 -0.60
C CYS A 408 -28.57 5.10 -0.65
N SER A 409 -28.33 3.80 -0.71
CA SER A 409 -29.36 2.79 -0.48
C SER A 409 -29.86 2.88 0.96
N SER A 410 -31.03 2.30 1.22
CA SER A 410 -31.40 1.96 2.59
C SER A 410 -30.37 0.96 3.16
N LEU A 411 -30.27 0.93 4.49
CA LEU A 411 -29.53 -0.12 5.17
C LEU A 411 -30.37 -1.41 5.08
N THR A 412 -29.90 -2.39 4.31
CA THR A 412 -30.69 -3.57 3.90
C THR A 412 -29.80 -4.81 3.68
N HIS A 413 -30.36 -5.94 3.27
CA HIS A 413 -29.60 -7.14 2.91
C HIS A 413 -28.89 -6.99 1.53
N ASN A 414 -27.97 -7.90 1.20
CA ASN A 414 -27.04 -7.75 0.07
C ASN A 414 -27.73 -7.59 -1.29
N SER A 415 -28.74 -8.41 -1.59
CA SER A 415 -29.41 -8.39 -2.90
C SER A 415 -30.30 -7.17 -3.10
N GLU A 416 -31.01 -6.69 -2.07
CA GLU A 416 -31.76 -5.44 -2.15
C GLU A 416 -30.83 -4.22 -2.27
N ALA A 417 -29.68 -4.21 -1.57
CA ALA A 417 -28.69 -3.15 -1.73
C ALA A 417 -28.10 -3.11 -3.15
N PHE A 418 -27.88 -4.28 -3.75
CA PHE A 418 -27.49 -4.41 -5.16
C PHE A 418 -28.57 -3.86 -6.09
N ARG A 419 -29.84 -4.27 -5.91
CA ARG A 419 -30.98 -3.81 -6.70
C ARG A 419 -31.15 -2.29 -6.65
N GLN A 420 -31.09 -1.69 -5.47
CA GLN A 420 -31.13 -0.23 -5.29
C GLN A 420 -29.93 0.44 -5.96
N GLY A 421 -28.75 -0.18 -5.88
CA GLY A 421 -27.56 0.31 -6.60
C GLY A 421 -27.75 0.36 -8.11
N GLU A 422 -28.41 -0.63 -8.70
CA GLU A 422 -28.71 -0.68 -10.14
C GLU A 422 -29.80 0.29 -10.59
N THR A 423 -30.76 0.62 -9.71
CA THR A 423 -32.00 1.32 -10.11
C THR A 423 -32.18 2.71 -9.50
N ASP A 424 -31.71 2.94 -8.27
CA ASP A 424 -32.09 4.09 -7.45
C ASP A 424 -30.93 5.08 -7.17
N LEU A 425 -29.66 4.65 -7.35
CA LEU A 425 -28.46 5.43 -6.96
C LEU A 425 -27.76 6.20 -8.09
N ASP A 426 -28.27 6.09 -9.33
CA ASP A 426 -27.68 6.69 -10.53
C ASP A 426 -26.17 6.38 -10.70
N LEU A 427 -25.79 5.11 -10.51
CA LEU A 427 -24.39 4.67 -10.67
C LEU A 427 -23.99 4.66 -12.15
N ASN A 428 -22.78 5.13 -12.45
CA ASN A 428 -22.20 4.92 -13.78
C ASN A 428 -21.74 3.47 -13.97
N SER A 429 -21.46 3.07 -15.21
CA SER A 429 -21.06 1.70 -15.55
C SER A 429 -19.86 1.20 -14.73
N GLN A 430 -18.88 2.05 -14.46
CA GLN A 430 -17.69 1.69 -13.68
C GLN A 430 -18.03 1.49 -12.20
N GLN A 431 -18.86 2.36 -11.63
CA GLN A 431 -19.38 2.22 -10.28
C GLN A 431 -20.24 0.96 -10.13
N LEU A 432 -21.01 0.60 -11.16
CA LEU A 432 -21.81 -0.63 -11.17
C LEU A 432 -20.94 -1.88 -11.14
N GLY A 433 -19.82 -1.87 -11.86
CA GLY A 433 -18.79 -2.89 -11.75
C GLY A 433 -18.22 -3.00 -10.32
N VAL A 434 -17.91 -1.87 -9.68
CA VAL A 434 -17.39 -1.87 -8.30
C VAL A 434 -18.45 -2.39 -7.34
N LEU A 435 -19.71 -2.00 -7.51
CA LEU A 435 -20.86 -2.48 -6.74
C LEU A 435 -20.96 -4.01 -6.83
N LYS A 436 -20.92 -4.59 -8.04
CA LYS A 436 -20.96 -6.05 -8.26
C LYS A 436 -19.88 -6.76 -7.47
N ARG A 437 -18.64 -6.25 -7.55
CA ARG A 437 -17.48 -6.83 -6.84
C ARG A 437 -17.60 -6.71 -5.32
N VAL A 438 -18.01 -5.56 -4.81
CA VAL A 438 -18.16 -5.34 -3.36
C VAL A 438 -19.31 -6.15 -2.78
N ILE A 439 -20.47 -6.19 -3.43
CA ILE A 439 -21.62 -6.99 -2.97
C ILE A 439 -21.27 -8.48 -2.98
N SER A 440 -20.63 -8.98 -4.03
CA SER A 440 -20.19 -10.39 -4.09
C SER A 440 -19.30 -10.75 -2.89
N ALA A 441 -18.37 -9.86 -2.52
CA ALA A 441 -17.51 -10.07 -1.36
C ALA A 441 -18.25 -9.89 -0.01
N LEU A 442 -19.28 -9.05 0.04
CA LEU A 442 -20.11 -8.84 1.24
C LEU A 442 -21.01 -10.04 1.57
N VAL A 443 -21.49 -10.77 0.56
CA VAL A 443 -22.24 -12.03 0.74
C VAL A 443 -21.42 -13.03 1.57
N ASP A 444 -20.14 -13.14 1.26
CA ASP A 444 -19.19 -14.01 1.95
C ASP A 444 -18.72 -13.49 3.32
N SER A 445 -19.05 -12.25 3.66
CA SER A 445 -18.57 -11.61 4.88
C SER A 445 -19.52 -11.76 6.08
N THR A 446 -20.72 -12.32 5.91
CA THR A 446 -21.79 -12.42 6.93
C THR A 446 -21.37 -13.24 8.15
N THR A 447 -22.04 -13.06 9.30
CA THR A 447 -21.77 -13.88 10.52
C THR A 447 -22.09 -15.35 10.31
N PHE A 448 -22.95 -15.66 9.35
CA PHE A 448 -23.13 -17.01 8.84
C PHE A 448 -21.80 -17.57 8.28
N GLN A 449 -21.16 -16.86 7.37
CA GLN A 449 -19.92 -17.27 6.69
C GLN A 449 -18.64 -17.05 7.51
N SER A 450 -18.69 -16.28 8.60
CA SER A 450 -17.51 -15.95 9.42
C SER A 450 -17.57 -16.48 10.85
N GLY A 451 -18.70 -17.05 11.26
CA GLY A 451 -18.97 -17.53 12.61
C GLY A 451 -19.04 -19.05 12.71
N ILE A 452 -20.14 -19.53 13.30
CA ILE A 452 -20.33 -20.95 13.65
C ILE A 452 -20.51 -21.85 12.43
N ALA A 453 -21.18 -21.41 11.36
CA ALA A 453 -21.56 -22.33 10.29
C ALA A 453 -20.36 -23.05 9.63
N PRO A 454 -19.28 -22.36 9.23
CA PRO A 454 -18.10 -23.01 8.69
C PRO A 454 -17.16 -23.64 9.75
N LEU A 455 -17.14 -23.09 10.97
CA LEU A 455 -16.11 -23.46 11.96
C LEU A 455 -16.63 -24.37 13.08
N GLY A 456 -17.93 -24.60 13.16
CA GLY A 456 -18.59 -25.26 14.28
C GLY A 456 -18.18 -24.64 15.62
N SER A 457 -17.82 -25.49 16.58
CA SER A 457 -17.36 -25.06 17.90
C SER A 457 -16.04 -24.30 17.88
N THR A 458 -15.17 -24.52 16.89
CA THR A 458 -13.89 -23.77 16.77
C THR A 458 -14.09 -22.31 16.36
N GLY A 459 -15.30 -21.95 15.94
CA GLY A 459 -15.73 -20.56 15.74
C GLY A 459 -15.84 -19.78 17.05
N LEU A 460 -15.89 -20.47 18.21
CA LEU A 460 -15.98 -19.86 19.54
C LEU A 460 -14.59 -19.71 20.16
N LEU A 461 -14.27 -18.51 20.65
CA LEU A 461 -13.15 -18.24 21.53
C LEU A 461 -13.26 -19.05 22.82
N ALA A 462 -14.47 -19.26 23.33
CA ALA A 462 -14.71 -20.08 24.52
C ALA A 462 -14.22 -21.52 24.34
N SER A 463 -14.28 -22.09 23.13
CA SER A 463 -13.78 -23.44 22.82
C SER A 463 -12.25 -23.53 22.94
N GLU A 464 -11.53 -22.44 22.73
CA GLU A 464 -10.05 -22.39 22.82
C GLU A 464 -9.57 -22.54 24.27
N LEU A 465 -10.46 -22.32 25.25
CA LEU A 465 -10.18 -22.46 26.68
C LEU A 465 -10.55 -23.86 27.21
N VAL A 466 -11.18 -24.71 26.40
CA VAL A 466 -11.66 -26.02 26.84
C VAL A 466 -10.51 -27.03 26.85
N TYR A 467 -10.26 -27.61 28.02
CA TYR A 467 -9.36 -28.73 28.22
C TYR A 467 -10.11 -30.06 28.07
N ASN A 468 -9.58 -30.95 27.22
CA ASN A 468 -10.08 -32.31 27.00
C ASN A 468 -11.59 -32.39 26.68
N ASN A 469 -12.10 -31.41 25.92
CA ASN A 469 -13.52 -31.28 25.55
C ASN A 469 -14.52 -31.27 26.73
N ALA A 470 -14.07 -31.01 27.95
CA ALA A 470 -14.91 -31.20 29.15
C ALA A 470 -14.86 -30.04 30.14
N ILE A 471 -13.68 -29.45 30.35
CA ILE A 471 -13.44 -28.50 31.45
C ILE A 471 -12.95 -27.18 30.89
N SER A 472 -13.49 -26.07 31.37
CA SER A 472 -13.08 -24.72 30.99
C SER A 472 -12.83 -23.86 32.24
N PRO A 473 -11.89 -22.90 32.22
CA PRO A 473 -11.86 -21.83 33.21
C PRO A 473 -13.16 -21.00 33.16
N PRO A 474 -13.49 -20.22 34.21
CA PRO A 474 -14.61 -19.28 34.14
C PRO A 474 -14.40 -18.29 32.98
N LEU A 475 -15.48 -18.00 32.27
CA LEU A 475 -15.51 -17.05 31.16
C LEU A 475 -15.81 -15.63 31.68
N PRO A 476 -15.25 -14.58 31.05
CA PRO A 476 -15.63 -13.19 31.32
C PRO A 476 -17.12 -12.92 31.07
N ASP A 477 -17.67 -11.90 31.73
CA ASP A 477 -19.08 -11.51 31.61
C ASP A 477 -19.46 -10.97 30.21
N ASP A 478 -18.46 -10.53 29.44
CA ASP A 478 -18.55 -10.00 28.07
C ASP A 478 -18.08 -11.01 27.01
N GLN A 479 -18.02 -12.31 27.34
CA GLN A 479 -17.52 -13.34 26.43
C GLN A 479 -18.29 -13.36 25.11
N TRP A 480 -19.62 -13.29 25.14
CA TRP A 480 -20.44 -13.28 23.93
C TRP A 480 -20.14 -12.10 23.02
N ILE A 481 -19.79 -10.94 23.58
CA ILE A 481 -19.40 -9.74 22.83
C ILE A 481 -18.08 -9.99 22.10
N LYS A 482 -17.13 -10.65 22.77
CA LYS A 482 -15.84 -11.05 22.18
C LYS A 482 -16.06 -12.05 21.04
N GLU A 483 -17.01 -12.98 21.17
CA GLU A 483 -17.37 -13.91 20.10
C GLU A 483 -17.87 -13.19 18.85
N VAL A 484 -18.92 -12.37 19.00
CA VAL A 484 -19.55 -11.68 17.86
C VAL A 484 -18.61 -10.67 17.23
N THR A 485 -17.78 -10.01 18.04
CA THR A 485 -16.76 -9.07 17.55
C THR A 485 -15.75 -9.81 16.68
N LEU A 486 -15.28 -10.99 17.08
CA LEU A 486 -14.34 -11.76 16.27
C LEU A 486 -15.00 -12.33 15.01
N TRP A 487 -16.26 -12.74 15.04
CA TRP A 487 -16.99 -13.15 13.83
C TRP A 487 -17.11 -11.99 12.85
N PHE A 488 -17.42 -10.79 13.32
CA PHE A 488 -17.47 -9.59 12.48
C PHE A 488 -16.11 -9.26 11.88
N GLN A 489 -15.04 -9.24 12.69
CA GLN A 489 -13.67 -9.02 12.21
C GLN A 489 -13.22 -10.09 11.20
N THR A 490 -13.60 -11.35 11.44
CA THR A 490 -13.37 -12.46 10.49
C THR A 490 -14.10 -12.17 9.17
N GLY A 491 -15.34 -11.69 9.23
CA GLY A 491 -16.09 -11.26 8.06
C GLY A 491 -15.43 -10.12 7.29
N LEU A 492 -14.89 -9.11 7.97
CA LEU A 492 -14.13 -8.02 7.34
C LEU A 492 -12.84 -8.52 6.69
N SER A 493 -12.15 -9.48 7.31
CA SER A 493 -10.98 -10.14 6.72
C SER A 493 -11.35 -10.91 5.45
N ILE A 494 -12.44 -11.69 5.49
CA ILE A 494 -12.96 -12.41 4.31
C ILE A 494 -13.35 -11.42 3.21
N LEU A 495 -13.99 -10.30 3.54
CA LEU A 495 -14.30 -9.23 2.58
C LEU A 495 -13.02 -8.76 1.85
N GLN A 496 -11.95 -8.47 2.58
CA GLN A 496 -10.68 -8.04 1.97
C GLN A 496 -10.05 -9.14 1.09
N GLU A 497 -10.10 -10.39 1.55
CA GLU A 497 -9.62 -11.57 0.80
C GLU A 497 -10.40 -11.75 -0.51
N GLN A 498 -11.73 -11.69 -0.47
CA GLN A 498 -12.59 -11.85 -1.63
C GLN A 498 -12.39 -10.72 -2.66
N ILE A 499 -12.09 -9.50 -2.22
CA ILE A 499 -11.71 -8.44 -3.15
C ILE A 499 -10.38 -8.81 -3.85
N MET A 500 -9.39 -9.37 -3.16
CA MET A 500 -8.12 -9.76 -3.80
C MET A 500 -8.29 -10.96 -4.76
N LEU A 501 -9.13 -11.92 -4.39
CA LEU A 501 -9.42 -13.14 -5.15
C LEU A 501 -9.89 -12.84 -6.59
N PHE A 502 -10.61 -11.73 -6.78
CA PHE A 502 -11.06 -11.26 -8.10
C PHE A 502 -9.91 -11.13 -9.12
N LEU A 503 -8.66 -10.96 -8.71
CA LEU A 503 -7.52 -10.81 -9.61
C LEU A 503 -7.08 -12.10 -10.31
N ASP A 504 -7.34 -13.24 -9.67
CA ASP A 504 -6.93 -14.54 -10.18
C ASP A 504 -7.84 -15.65 -9.67
N ILE A 505 -8.88 -15.96 -10.46
CA ILE A 505 -9.79 -17.07 -10.14
C ILE A 505 -9.19 -18.43 -10.48
N SER A 506 -8.04 -18.49 -11.19
CA SER A 506 -7.40 -19.77 -11.52
C SER A 506 -6.80 -20.47 -10.30
N ALA A 507 -6.68 -19.76 -9.17
CA ALA A 507 -6.37 -20.34 -7.87
C ALA A 507 -7.42 -21.37 -7.40
N TYR A 508 -8.64 -21.33 -7.95
CA TYR A 508 -9.62 -22.40 -7.76
C TYR A 508 -9.28 -23.58 -8.66
N ASN A 509 -8.59 -24.56 -8.09
CA ASN A 509 -8.43 -25.87 -8.71
C ASN A 509 -9.74 -26.66 -8.60
N ASP A 510 -10.77 -26.26 -9.36
CA ASP A 510 -12.08 -26.90 -9.32
C ASP A 510 -12.11 -28.18 -10.17
N THR A 511 -11.39 -29.21 -9.70
CA THR A 511 -11.48 -30.56 -10.26
C THR A 511 -12.83 -31.22 -9.98
N SER A 512 -13.58 -30.70 -9.01
CA SER A 512 -14.85 -31.25 -8.51
C SER A 512 -16.10 -30.70 -9.21
N GLY A 513 -16.00 -29.61 -9.98
CA GLY A 513 -17.15 -28.89 -10.54
C GLY A 513 -17.98 -28.14 -9.48
N ALA A 514 -17.41 -27.89 -8.30
CA ALA A 514 -18.03 -27.22 -7.17
C ALA A 514 -18.22 -25.71 -7.39
N PHE A 515 -17.48 -25.13 -8.33
CA PHE A 515 -17.42 -23.70 -8.57
C PHE A 515 -17.64 -23.38 -10.04
N ILE A 516 -18.46 -22.36 -10.30
CA ILE A 516 -18.55 -21.71 -11.59
C ILE A 516 -17.53 -20.58 -11.58
N LEU A 517 -16.48 -20.74 -12.36
CA LEU A 517 -15.51 -19.69 -12.63
C LEU A 517 -16.08 -18.81 -13.75
N GLU A 518 -16.27 -17.53 -13.48
CA GLU A 518 -16.78 -16.54 -14.42
C GLU A 518 -15.67 -15.51 -14.73
N PRO A 519 -14.71 -15.82 -15.63
CA PRO A 519 -13.72 -14.85 -16.07
C PRO A 519 -14.38 -13.62 -16.67
N VAL A 520 -13.87 -12.42 -16.38
CA VAL A 520 -14.44 -11.17 -16.90
C VAL A 520 -14.50 -11.14 -18.43
N LYS A 521 -13.52 -11.78 -19.10
CA LYS A 521 -13.45 -11.89 -20.56
C LYS A 521 -14.63 -12.66 -21.18
N ASP A 522 -15.25 -13.56 -20.41
CA ASP A 522 -16.31 -14.46 -20.86
C ASP A 522 -17.70 -13.96 -20.45
N LEU A 523 -17.78 -12.83 -19.71
CA LEU A 523 -19.04 -12.20 -19.33
C LEU A 523 -19.76 -11.58 -20.55
N PRO A 524 -21.10 -11.44 -20.48
CA PRO A 524 -21.86 -10.68 -21.46
C PRO A 524 -21.28 -9.28 -21.68
N ALA A 525 -21.41 -8.74 -22.91
CA ALA A 525 -20.76 -7.49 -23.31
C ALA A 525 -21.01 -6.32 -22.36
N LYS A 526 -22.24 -6.21 -21.81
CA LYS A 526 -22.60 -5.18 -20.82
C LYS A 526 -21.78 -5.34 -19.53
N ASP A 527 -21.80 -6.52 -18.92
CA ASP A 527 -21.12 -6.80 -17.64
C ASP A 527 -19.59 -6.76 -17.78
N ARG A 528 -19.08 -7.18 -18.94
CA ARG A 528 -17.67 -7.06 -19.28
C ARG A 528 -17.24 -5.60 -19.32
N ALA A 529 -17.98 -4.72 -19.99
CA ALA A 529 -17.64 -3.30 -20.08
C ALA A 529 -17.58 -2.62 -18.70
N GLU A 530 -18.40 -3.07 -17.75
CA GLU A 530 -18.44 -2.56 -16.37
C GLU A 530 -17.25 -3.07 -15.52
N SER A 531 -16.74 -4.27 -15.81
CA SER A 531 -15.80 -5.00 -14.94
C SER A 531 -14.37 -5.11 -15.48
N GLU A 532 -14.15 -4.99 -16.79
CA GLU A 532 -12.86 -5.23 -17.45
C GLU A 532 -11.76 -4.29 -16.95
N TRP A 533 -12.09 -3.02 -16.69
CA TRP A 533 -11.13 -2.06 -16.16
C TRP A 533 -10.66 -2.42 -14.74
N GLN A 534 -11.49 -3.11 -13.95
CA GLN A 534 -11.19 -3.45 -12.56
C GLN A 534 -10.08 -4.49 -12.44
N CYS A 535 -9.90 -5.33 -13.46
CA CYS A 535 -8.85 -6.34 -13.49
C CYS A 535 -7.45 -5.75 -13.35
N ALA A 536 -7.21 -4.59 -13.97
CA ALA A 536 -5.95 -3.87 -13.91
C ALA A 536 -5.94 -2.74 -12.85
N ALA A 537 -6.97 -2.68 -12.00
CA ALA A 537 -7.19 -1.57 -11.08
C ALA A 537 -7.24 -2.02 -9.62
N GLN A 538 -6.30 -2.87 -9.20
CA GLN A 538 -6.15 -3.28 -7.82
C GLN A 538 -4.77 -2.93 -7.30
N LYS A 539 -4.70 -2.22 -6.18
CA LYS A 539 -3.46 -2.06 -5.41
C LYS A 539 -3.27 -3.27 -4.51
N ILE A 540 -2.05 -3.75 -4.41
CA ILE A 540 -1.61 -4.79 -3.48
C ILE A 540 -0.38 -4.28 -2.70
N PRO A 541 -0.22 -4.68 -1.43
CA PRO A 541 1.00 -4.39 -0.69
C PRO A 541 2.16 -5.24 -1.21
N SER A 542 3.35 -4.65 -1.30
CA SER A 542 4.59 -5.34 -1.60
C SER A 542 5.70 -4.83 -0.69
N GLN A 543 6.56 -5.73 -0.23
CA GLN A 543 7.75 -5.42 0.55
C GLN A 543 8.94 -6.18 -0.02
N GLY A 544 10.08 -5.51 -0.21
CA GLY A 544 11.33 -6.18 -0.58
C GLY A 544 11.40 -6.81 -1.97
N GLN A 545 10.43 -6.61 -2.86
CA GLN A 545 10.47 -7.09 -4.26
C GLN A 545 10.62 -5.96 -5.29
N VAL A 546 9.96 -4.83 -5.05
CA VAL A 546 9.90 -3.68 -5.96
C VAL A 546 10.09 -2.36 -5.20
N GLN A 547 10.36 -1.28 -5.94
CA GLN A 547 10.40 0.09 -5.41
C GLN A 547 9.52 1.00 -6.27
N ASN A 548 8.84 1.94 -5.61
CA ASN A 548 8.04 2.98 -6.25
C ASN A 548 8.85 4.27 -6.33
N PHE A 549 8.82 4.93 -7.48
CA PHE A 549 9.43 6.24 -7.70
C PHE A 549 8.36 7.28 -8.04
N ASN A 550 8.52 8.50 -7.54
CA ASN A 550 7.72 9.63 -8.01
C ASN A 550 8.14 9.97 -9.46
N PHE A 551 7.22 9.82 -10.42
CA PHE A 551 7.48 10.06 -11.83
C PHE A 551 7.89 11.51 -12.12
N ALA A 552 7.22 12.48 -11.51
CA ALA A 552 7.51 13.89 -11.71
C ALA A 552 8.93 14.24 -11.24
N ALA A 553 9.34 13.72 -10.08
CA ALA A 553 10.69 13.92 -9.55
C ALA A 553 11.78 13.34 -10.47
N VAL A 554 11.56 12.12 -11.01
CA VAL A 554 12.49 11.50 -11.96
C VAL A 554 12.64 12.35 -13.23
N ILE A 555 11.54 12.85 -13.78
CA ILE A 555 11.55 13.72 -14.98
C ILE A 555 12.22 15.06 -14.69
N VAL A 556 11.92 15.70 -13.55
CA VAL A 556 12.53 16.99 -13.18
C VAL A 556 14.04 16.85 -13.04
N ILE A 557 14.53 15.83 -12.32
CA ILE A 557 15.97 15.60 -12.19
C ILE A 557 16.60 15.31 -13.55
N GLY A 558 15.99 14.43 -14.34
CA GLY A 558 16.47 14.08 -15.68
C GLY A 558 16.62 15.31 -16.59
N THR A 559 15.55 16.10 -16.71
CA THR A 559 15.48 17.23 -17.63
C THR A 559 16.31 18.43 -17.18
N VAL A 560 16.25 18.81 -15.91
CA VAL A 560 17.02 19.94 -15.37
C VAL A 560 18.51 19.65 -15.43
N SER A 561 18.94 18.46 -15.03
CA SER A 561 20.35 18.08 -15.07
C SER A 561 20.87 18.01 -16.52
N ALA A 562 20.12 17.40 -17.44
CA ALA A 562 20.50 17.38 -18.85
C ALA A 562 20.62 18.79 -19.44
N THR A 563 19.70 19.70 -19.09
CA THR A 563 19.74 21.09 -19.54
C THR A 563 20.97 21.82 -19.02
N ILE A 564 21.31 21.66 -17.74
CA ILE A 564 22.49 22.25 -17.11
C ILE A 564 23.78 21.73 -17.77
N ILE A 565 23.86 20.42 -18.01
CA ILE A 565 25.02 19.79 -18.67
C ILE A 565 25.17 20.34 -20.09
N LEU A 566 24.09 20.38 -20.87
CA LEU A 566 24.10 20.95 -22.21
C LEU A 566 24.54 22.41 -22.21
N LEU A 567 24.02 23.23 -21.27
CA LEU A 567 24.44 24.62 -21.11
C LEU A 567 25.94 24.73 -20.79
N GLY A 568 26.45 23.89 -19.90
CA GLY A 568 27.88 23.85 -19.57
C GLY A 568 28.77 23.52 -20.77
N LEU A 569 28.34 22.58 -21.61
CA LEU A 569 29.08 22.16 -22.81
C LEU A 569 29.06 23.21 -23.93
N ILE A 570 27.94 23.92 -24.12
CA ILE A 570 27.80 24.87 -25.23
C ILE A 570 28.18 26.31 -24.87
N LEU A 571 28.33 26.64 -23.58
CA LEU A 571 28.57 28.00 -23.12
C LEU A 571 29.77 28.64 -23.82
N GLU A 572 30.93 27.98 -23.81
CA GLU A 572 32.15 28.52 -24.39
C GLU A 572 32.08 28.61 -25.93
N PRO A 573 31.70 27.55 -26.68
CA PRO A 573 31.55 27.63 -28.14
C PRO A 573 30.56 28.70 -28.61
N VAL A 574 29.42 28.83 -27.92
CA VAL A 574 28.37 29.78 -28.29
C VAL A 574 28.82 31.22 -28.03
N ILE A 575 29.43 31.48 -26.87
CA ILE A 575 29.95 32.83 -26.58
C ILE A 575 31.08 33.19 -27.55
N GLY A 576 31.99 32.27 -27.85
CA GLY A 576 33.02 32.44 -28.87
C GLY A 576 32.41 32.78 -30.24
N TRP A 577 31.37 32.06 -30.66
CA TRP A 577 30.70 32.29 -31.93
C TRP A 577 29.96 33.63 -32.00
N ILE A 578 29.22 34.01 -30.94
CA ILE A 578 28.49 35.29 -30.86
C ILE A 578 29.46 36.48 -30.92
N ARG A 579 30.63 36.34 -30.29
CA ARG A 579 31.63 37.40 -30.17
C ARG A 579 32.56 37.52 -31.39
N LYS A 580 32.57 36.55 -32.33
CA LYS A 580 33.25 36.72 -33.62
C LYS A 580 32.70 37.95 -34.38
N PRO A 581 33.56 38.87 -34.85
CA PRO A 581 33.11 40.05 -35.61
C PRO A 581 32.68 39.64 -37.02
N ARG A 582 31.46 40.02 -37.44
CA ARG A 582 30.91 39.69 -38.78
C ARG A 582 31.12 40.79 -39.81
N SER A 583 31.55 41.98 -39.38
CA SER A 583 31.81 43.15 -40.22
C SER A 583 32.97 44.00 -39.67
N LYS A 584 33.58 44.86 -40.50
CA LYS A 584 34.59 45.84 -40.06
C LYS A 584 34.03 46.84 -39.04
N LYS A 585 32.73 47.16 -39.11
CA LYS A 585 32.06 48.09 -38.18
C LYS A 585 31.82 47.46 -36.79
N ASP A 586 31.60 46.14 -36.74
CA ASP A 586 31.48 45.36 -35.48
C ASP A 586 32.80 45.28 -34.69
N LYS A 587 33.94 45.58 -35.31
CA LYS A 587 35.26 45.44 -34.68
C LYS A 587 35.52 46.50 -33.60
N GLU A 588 34.90 47.68 -33.68
CA GLU A 588 35.12 48.76 -32.71
C GLU A 588 34.24 48.57 -31.45
N ASP A 589 32.94 48.27 -31.60
CA ASP A 589 32.03 48.05 -30.45
C ASP A 589 32.31 46.73 -29.70
N LYS A 590 32.79 45.68 -30.39
CA LYS A 590 33.15 44.40 -29.75
C LYS A 590 34.56 44.40 -29.15
N LYS A 591 35.36 45.46 -29.34
CA LYS A 591 36.77 45.51 -28.94
C LYS A 591 36.96 45.31 -27.43
N GLU A 592 36.08 45.87 -26.60
CA GLU A 592 36.15 45.75 -25.14
C GLU A 592 35.58 44.42 -24.61
N LYS A 593 34.47 43.92 -25.18
CA LYS A 593 33.90 42.60 -24.84
C LYS A 593 34.76 41.42 -25.31
N ASN A 594 35.57 41.63 -26.35
CA ASN A 594 36.56 40.66 -26.82
C ASN A 594 37.78 40.57 -25.90
N LYS A 595 38.16 41.62 -25.16
CA LYS A 595 39.30 41.58 -24.23
C LYS A 595 39.13 40.52 -23.13
N ARG A 596 37.93 40.37 -22.54
CA ARG A 596 37.70 39.42 -21.45
C ARG A 596 37.65 37.96 -21.91
N GLN A 597 37.16 37.71 -23.12
CA GLN A 597 37.21 36.38 -23.71
C GLN A 597 38.64 36.05 -24.14
N LEU A 598 39.34 36.99 -24.77
CA LEU A 598 40.75 36.84 -25.11
C LEU A 598 41.61 36.56 -23.87
N ALA A 599 41.36 37.26 -22.75
CA ALA A 599 42.03 36.97 -21.48
C ALA A 599 41.78 35.52 -21.03
N ARG A 600 40.52 35.05 -21.10
CA ARG A 600 40.17 33.66 -20.77
C ARG A 600 40.83 32.63 -21.69
N ASP A 601 40.96 32.94 -22.98
CA ASP A 601 41.58 32.08 -23.97
C ASP A 601 43.10 32.02 -23.75
N MET A 602 43.72 33.17 -23.44
CA MET A 602 45.14 33.29 -23.08
C MET A 602 45.49 32.59 -21.75
N ASP A 603 44.55 32.55 -20.81
CA ASP A 603 44.70 31.82 -19.54
C ASP A 603 44.57 30.30 -19.69
N SER A 604 44.27 29.78 -20.89
CA SER A 604 44.17 28.34 -21.10
C SER A 604 45.55 27.67 -20.99
N LEU A 605 45.55 26.40 -20.58
CA LEU A 605 46.77 25.62 -20.34
C LEU A 605 47.76 25.69 -21.52
N TYR A 606 47.26 25.53 -22.75
CA TYR A 606 48.11 25.51 -23.94
C TYR A 606 48.59 26.90 -24.35
N TRP A 607 47.81 27.95 -24.10
CA TRP A 607 48.22 29.33 -24.34
C TRP A 607 49.24 29.82 -23.31
N LEU A 608 49.12 29.41 -22.05
CA LEU A 608 50.15 29.61 -21.02
C LEU A 608 51.44 28.87 -21.38
N LEU A 609 51.35 27.65 -21.91
CA LEU A 609 52.51 26.93 -22.43
C LEU A 609 53.15 27.68 -23.60
N ARG A 610 52.37 28.19 -24.56
CA ARG A 610 52.87 29.06 -25.64
C ARG A 610 53.60 30.28 -25.06
N ALA A 611 53.02 30.97 -24.08
CA ALA A 611 53.64 32.14 -23.46
C ALA A 611 54.99 31.79 -22.80
N ALA A 612 55.07 30.65 -22.11
CA ALA A 612 56.33 30.14 -21.56
C ALA A 612 57.34 29.79 -22.67
N LEU A 613 56.89 29.14 -23.75
CA LEU A 613 57.74 28.76 -24.90
C LEU A 613 58.24 29.98 -25.70
N LEU A 614 57.45 31.06 -25.77
CA LEU A 614 57.87 32.34 -26.33
C LEU A 614 58.96 32.98 -25.47
N GLY A 615 58.84 32.92 -24.15
CA GLY A 615 59.84 33.43 -23.20
C GLY A 615 61.22 32.76 -23.34
N ILE A 616 61.27 31.60 -23.99
CA ILE A 616 62.50 30.82 -24.23
C ILE A 616 62.93 30.84 -25.70
N GLY A 617 62.25 31.64 -26.53
CA GLY A 617 62.65 31.93 -27.91
C GLY A 617 61.97 31.09 -29.00
N VAL A 618 60.97 30.26 -28.69
CA VAL A 618 60.19 29.55 -29.73
C VAL A 618 59.23 30.54 -30.40
N THR A 619 59.52 30.97 -31.61
CA THR A 619 58.83 32.09 -32.29
C THR A 619 57.93 31.67 -33.47
N ALA A 620 58.09 30.45 -34.00
CA ALA A 620 57.38 29.96 -35.18
C ALA A 620 55.94 29.49 -34.88
N TRP A 621 55.10 30.38 -34.32
CA TRP A 621 53.70 30.08 -34.00
C TRP A 621 52.77 30.51 -35.14
N ASN A 622 51.74 29.70 -35.40
CA ASN A 622 50.64 30.10 -36.25
C ASN A 622 49.71 31.02 -35.46
N ASP A 623 49.48 32.25 -35.95
CA ASP A 623 48.61 33.24 -35.31
C ASP A 623 47.12 33.04 -35.62
N ALA A 624 46.75 31.88 -36.18
CA ALA A 624 45.35 31.50 -36.30
C ALA A 624 44.69 31.36 -34.92
N GLU A 625 43.67 32.18 -34.66
CA GLU A 625 42.86 32.18 -33.42
C GLU A 625 42.12 30.84 -33.25
N GLY A 626 42.66 29.94 -32.44
CA GLY A 626 42.05 28.67 -32.03
C GLY A 626 42.39 28.32 -30.58
N ASP A 627 41.66 27.35 -30.00
CA ASP A 627 41.83 26.93 -28.59
C ASP A 627 43.20 26.30 -28.30
N ILE A 628 43.86 25.76 -29.33
CA ILE A 628 45.17 25.10 -29.23
C ILE A 628 46.16 25.84 -30.14
N PRO A 629 47.16 26.54 -29.59
CA PRO A 629 48.21 27.16 -30.39
C PRO A 629 49.11 26.08 -31.02
N VAL A 630 49.46 26.26 -32.29
CA VAL A 630 50.31 25.32 -33.05
C VAL A 630 51.48 26.05 -33.70
N THR A 631 52.62 25.38 -33.85
CA THR A 631 53.76 25.93 -34.56
C THR A 631 53.62 25.74 -36.08
N THR A 632 54.15 26.67 -36.86
CA THR A 632 54.16 26.60 -38.33
C THR A 632 55.17 25.58 -38.87
N THR A 633 56.15 25.20 -38.03
CA THR A 633 57.21 24.24 -38.33
C THR A 633 57.40 23.29 -37.14
N GLY A 634 57.98 22.11 -37.39
CA GLY A 634 58.40 21.22 -36.30
C GLY A 634 59.57 21.84 -35.55
N VAL A 635 59.42 22.04 -34.23
CA VAL A 635 60.45 22.62 -33.36
C VAL A 635 60.71 21.68 -32.20
N THR A 636 61.99 21.39 -31.94
CA THR A 636 62.44 20.57 -30.81
C THR A 636 62.77 21.46 -29.61
N VAL A 637 62.14 21.19 -28.46
CA VAL A 637 62.39 21.93 -27.21
C VAL A 637 62.91 20.96 -26.15
N GLN A 638 64.01 21.30 -25.48
CA GLN A 638 64.54 20.48 -24.39
C GLN A 638 63.66 20.59 -23.14
N HIS A 639 63.35 19.45 -22.50
CA HIS A 639 62.51 19.41 -21.31
C HIS A 639 63.28 19.92 -20.08
N PRO A 640 62.69 20.78 -19.24
CA PRO A 640 63.32 21.20 -17.99
C PRO A 640 63.57 20.00 -17.07
N GLY A 641 64.81 19.82 -16.61
CA GLY A 641 65.24 18.73 -15.74
C GLY A 641 66.06 17.60 -16.39
N LYS A 642 66.46 17.75 -17.67
CA LYS A 642 67.35 16.78 -18.35
C LYS A 642 68.84 17.10 -18.24
N ASP A 643 69.18 18.26 -17.69
CA ASP A 643 70.56 18.68 -17.40
C ASP A 643 70.66 19.10 -15.93
N ASP A 644 71.53 18.43 -15.16
CA ASP A 644 71.66 18.55 -13.70
C ASP A 644 72.36 19.84 -13.25
N ARG A 645 72.61 20.79 -14.16
CA ARG A 645 73.27 22.05 -13.85
C ARG A 645 72.39 23.22 -14.26
N GLU A 646 72.01 24.00 -13.25
CA GLU A 646 71.29 25.27 -13.35
C GLU A 646 69.78 25.17 -13.59
N CYS A 647 69.06 24.76 -12.53
CA CYS A 647 67.60 24.70 -12.48
C CYS A 647 66.88 26.07 -12.67
N CYS A 648 67.60 27.19 -12.87
CA CYS A 648 67.01 28.53 -12.90
C CYS A 648 67.58 29.51 -13.95
N GLN A 649 68.48 29.11 -14.86
CA GLN A 649 68.96 30.03 -15.90
C GLN A 649 69.01 29.38 -17.29
N ARG A 650 68.08 29.84 -18.15
CA ARG A 650 68.02 29.66 -19.61
C ARG A 650 67.60 28.28 -20.12
N PHE A 651 66.40 28.25 -20.66
CA PHE A 651 66.02 27.30 -21.71
C PHE A 651 66.79 27.67 -22.98
N TYR A 652 67.56 26.74 -23.55
CA TYR A 652 68.19 26.92 -24.85
C TYR A 652 67.36 26.23 -25.94
N ILE A 653 67.26 26.88 -27.10
CA ILE A 653 66.82 26.25 -28.35
C ILE A 653 67.98 25.37 -28.80
N ALA A 654 67.73 24.08 -29.02
CA ALA A 654 68.69 23.23 -29.68
C ALA A 654 68.59 23.49 -31.19
N ASP A 655 69.60 24.13 -31.76
CA ASP A 655 69.75 24.19 -33.21
C ASP A 655 69.98 22.77 -33.76
N SER A 656 69.35 22.52 -34.91
CA SER A 656 69.15 21.26 -35.64
C SER A 656 70.27 20.22 -35.60
#